data_AF-A0A7Y5G8W4-F1
#
_entry.id   AF-A0A7Y5G8W4-F1
#
_cell.length_a   1.000
_cell.length_b   1.000
_cell.length_c   1.000
_cell.angle_alpha   90.00
_cell.angle_beta   90.00
_cell.angle_gamma   90.00
#
_symmetry.space_group_name_H-M   'P 1'
#
loop_
_entity.id
_entity.type
_entity.pdbx_description
1 polymer ?
#
loop_
_entity_poly.entity_id
_entity_poly.type
_entity_poly.pdbx_seq_one_letter_code
_entity_poly.pdbx_strand_id
1 'polypeptide(L)'
;MKTYIVAVLIFISSMYAAEGSQQDSIRIKRLADVAYIWGAIKYFHPYLSHKSVDWDSALVSAIPKVDSAKNRDDYQKAVEHLLSFLNDPNTAVYRKKNPVPLSSNRSMKPQPYVEWTPDSTAIVIANDWVYFTGFGASQTVFKTMKEIQHADRIIFDMRAFNGKEQSDWWLSYHWLRTIGFLLDRDLKLGYSRSRMHSGYAPQAGGASFYYSATVNKESTVLNGKNNVSTKKIAFIVSDGIDQLCPMLMGFQSAGMAAVVQDGKIEYEPGIEYHAMDIADDLTVSMRLTESIYPDGQVGFKPDTVLSSSADSSAALKAALAMLQQPFLGRSGKSSNEVAGQRLEKPYFEMAYPDREYRLLALFRFWNVIHYFFPYKHLLDRPWNSVLTEFIPQMELASDSLQYNLTVAKLVARIQDSHGFINSKVLRQYYGTHMPPLEVRWIGGESVITYVPDSIAKKNGINVGDIVVAVDNEEIAARRYRLLQTFAYSTPQSGWWDVHSYLLRGKANSVANLKLKSANDSIKEAQVERTTTYFAPQRKTPVFGILPEGFGYIDLERLTVDQIDTAMNTIRNTPGVILDMRGYPQGTAWSLAPRFAKRQTAVTAVFRRPEPHSPDTTAQTTYQFHQSVSPGGPWQYTGKVVMLIDEKAISQAEHTCLYMEAATDVTFIGMPTIGANGDITSTVLPGGITINFTGHDVRHGDGRQLQRLGIQPDIRIEPTIEGVRKGKDEILDRAIDFLKKIKSKK
;
A
#
# COMPACT_ATOMS: atom_id res chain seq x y z
N MET A 1 -45.89 -42.27 -16.42
CA MET A 1 -46.10 -41.21 -15.41
C MET A 1 -44.93 -41.09 -14.42
N LYS A 2 -44.44 -42.19 -13.81
CA LYS A 2 -43.29 -42.16 -12.87
C LYS A 2 -41.96 -41.62 -13.46
N THR A 3 -41.63 -41.92 -14.71
CA THR A 3 -40.39 -41.45 -15.37
C THR A 3 -40.40 -39.94 -15.66
N TYR A 4 -41.58 -39.37 -15.97
CA TYR A 4 -41.74 -37.93 -16.17
C TYR A 4 -41.67 -37.15 -14.86
N ILE A 5 -42.16 -37.71 -13.75
CA ILE A 5 -42.06 -37.08 -12.42
C ILE A 5 -40.61 -37.02 -11.94
N VAL A 6 -39.81 -38.07 -12.17
CA VAL A 6 -38.38 -38.07 -11.80
C VAL A 6 -37.57 -37.08 -12.65
N ALA A 7 -37.85 -36.97 -13.95
CA ALA A 7 -37.19 -35.99 -14.83
C ALA A 7 -37.55 -34.54 -14.44
N VAL A 8 -38.81 -34.28 -14.08
CA VAL A 8 -39.26 -32.96 -13.60
C VAL A 8 -38.65 -32.62 -12.24
N LEU A 9 -38.54 -33.57 -11.31
CA LEU A 9 -37.90 -33.35 -10.01
C LEU A 9 -36.38 -33.10 -10.14
N ILE A 10 -35.69 -33.81 -11.04
CA ILE A 10 -34.26 -33.57 -11.32
C ILE A 10 -34.08 -32.19 -11.97
N PHE A 11 -34.93 -31.83 -12.93
CA PHE A 11 -34.87 -30.52 -13.59
C PHE A 11 -35.13 -29.38 -12.60
N ILE A 12 -36.16 -29.50 -11.75
CA ILE A 12 -36.46 -28.54 -10.68
C ILE A 12 -35.30 -28.43 -9.69
N SER A 13 -34.70 -29.55 -9.27
CA SER A 13 -33.53 -29.53 -8.36
C SER A 13 -32.29 -28.86 -8.98
N SER A 14 -32.09 -29.04 -10.30
CA SER A 14 -30.99 -28.41 -11.03
C SER A 14 -31.20 -26.91 -11.24
N MET A 15 -32.46 -26.46 -11.42
CA MET A 15 -32.80 -25.04 -11.48
C MET A 15 -32.61 -24.35 -10.11
N TYR A 16 -33.04 -24.98 -9.01
CA TYR A 16 -32.80 -24.45 -7.67
C TYR A 16 -31.31 -24.37 -7.32
N ALA A 17 -30.49 -25.33 -7.75
CA ALA A 17 -29.04 -25.29 -7.57
C ALA A 17 -28.37 -24.20 -8.43
N ALA A 18 -28.84 -23.98 -9.66
CA ALA A 18 -28.34 -22.93 -10.53
C ALA A 18 -28.74 -21.53 -10.02
N GLU A 19 -29.98 -21.34 -9.58
CA GLU A 19 -30.45 -20.09 -8.96
C GLU A 19 -29.73 -19.80 -7.64
N GLY A 20 -29.51 -20.83 -6.81
CA GLY A 20 -28.73 -20.71 -5.58
C GLY A 20 -27.27 -20.30 -5.82
N SER A 21 -26.62 -20.88 -6.82
CA SER A 21 -25.23 -20.52 -7.17
C SER A 21 -25.11 -19.13 -7.82
N GLN A 22 -26.10 -18.72 -8.62
CA GLN A 22 -26.15 -17.37 -9.18
C GLN A 22 -26.40 -16.31 -8.08
N GLN A 23 -27.34 -16.56 -7.17
CA GLN A 23 -27.62 -15.65 -6.05
C GLN A 23 -26.41 -15.48 -5.13
N ASP A 24 -25.68 -16.56 -4.85
CA ASP A 24 -24.47 -16.51 -4.03
C ASP A 24 -23.34 -15.73 -4.74
N SER A 25 -23.20 -15.87 -6.06
CA SER A 25 -22.24 -15.09 -6.85
C SER A 25 -22.50 -13.57 -6.77
N ILE A 26 -23.78 -13.16 -6.79
CA ILE A 26 -24.19 -11.75 -6.64
C ILE A 26 -23.89 -11.26 -5.22
N ARG A 27 -24.21 -12.05 -4.19
CA ARG A 27 -23.91 -11.74 -2.79
C ARG A 27 -22.42 -11.51 -2.56
N ILE A 28 -21.59 -12.43 -3.05
CA ILE A 28 -20.12 -12.34 -2.95
C ILE A 28 -19.61 -11.09 -3.68
N LYS A 29 -20.14 -10.79 -4.87
CA LYS A 29 -19.76 -9.57 -5.60
C LYS A 29 -20.12 -8.30 -4.83
N ARG A 30 -21.33 -8.21 -4.26
CA ARG A 30 -21.76 -7.09 -3.42
C ARG A 30 -20.90 -6.91 -2.17
N LEU A 31 -20.51 -8.00 -1.52
CA LEU A 31 -19.58 -7.99 -0.39
C LEU A 31 -18.18 -7.51 -0.80
N ALA A 32 -17.68 -7.95 -1.96
CA ALA A 32 -16.41 -7.49 -2.50
C ALA A 32 -16.42 -5.98 -2.81
N ASP A 33 -17.52 -5.47 -3.36
CA ASP A 33 -17.69 -4.03 -3.61
C ASP A 33 -17.75 -3.23 -2.29
N VAL A 34 -18.42 -3.76 -1.26
CA VAL A 34 -18.43 -3.17 0.09
C VAL A 34 -17.03 -3.19 0.73
N ALA A 35 -16.25 -4.24 0.51
CA ALA A 35 -14.85 -4.29 0.94
C ALA A 35 -14.01 -3.19 0.29
N TYR A 36 -14.20 -2.94 -1.01
CA TYR A 36 -13.53 -1.87 -1.74
C TYR A 36 -13.95 -0.47 -1.23
N ILE A 37 -15.27 -0.21 -1.11
CA ILE A 37 -15.80 1.05 -0.57
C ILE A 37 -15.23 1.32 0.83
N TRP A 38 -15.27 0.32 1.70
CA TRP A 38 -14.78 0.45 3.07
C TRP A 38 -13.29 0.83 3.10
N GLY A 39 -12.47 0.21 2.26
CA GLY A 39 -11.04 0.50 2.18
C GLY A 39 -10.73 1.87 1.59
N ALA A 40 -11.41 2.24 0.49
CA ALA A 40 -11.28 3.55 -0.12
C ALA A 40 -11.56 4.66 0.91
N ILE A 41 -12.66 4.52 1.67
CA ILE A 41 -13.00 5.47 2.73
C ILE A 41 -11.94 5.43 3.85
N LYS A 42 -11.55 4.23 4.31
CA LYS A 42 -10.57 4.03 5.39
C LYS A 42 -9.26 4.78 5.15
N TYR A 43 -8.77 4.77 3.92
CA TYR A 43 -7.46 5.35 3.59
C TYR A 43 -7.57 6.78 3.06
N PHE A 44 -8.61 7.13 2.30
CA PHE A 44 -8.62 8.42 1.59
C PHE A 44 -9.66 9.42 2.10
N HIS A 45 -10.68 8.98 2.84
CA HIS A 45 -11.68 9.92 3.35
C HIS A 45 -11.11 10.78 4.48
N PRO A 46 -11.15 12.12 4.37
CA PRO A 46 -10.45 13.01 5.29
C PRO A 46 -10.98 12.95 6.73
N TYR A 47 -12.28 12.71 6.93
CA TYR A 47 -12.86 12.58 8.28
C TYR A 47 -12.20 11.48 9.12
N LEU A 48 -11.71 10.39 8.53
CA LEU A 48 -11.10 9.31 9.31
C LEU A 48 -9.69 9.66 9.84
N SER A 49 -9.15 10.82 9.46
CA SER A 49 -7.87 11.32 9.97
C SER A 49 -8.00 12.11 11.29
N HIS A 50 -9.18 12.66 11.59
CA HIS A 50 -9.41 13.53 12.77
C HIS A 50 -10.70 13.22 13.54
N LYS A 51 -11.76 12.72 12.88
CA LYS A 51 -13.00 12.33 13.56
C LYS A 51 -12.88 10.94 14.17
N SER A 52 -13.43 10.80 15.38
CA SER A 52 -13.58 9.50 16.04
C SER A 52 -14.77 8.72 15.46
N VAL A 53 -14.54 8.02 14.35
CA VAL A 53 -15.50 7.09 13.73
C VAL A 53 -14.98 5.66 13.91
N ASP A 54 -15.81 4.76 14.44
CA ASP A 54 -15.51 3.33 14.52
C ASP A 54 -15.80 2.65 13.17
N TRP A 55 -14.83 2.79 12.26
CA TRP A 55 -14.99 2.36 10.87
C TRP A 55 -15.01 0.83 10.69
N ASP A 56 -14.41 0.08 11.62
CA ASP A 56 -14.54 -1.39 11.62
C ASP A 56 -15.97 -1.82 11.96
N SER A 57 -16.57 -1.20 12.98
CA SER A 57 -17.95 -1.50 13.39
C SER A 57 -18.98 -1.15 12.31
N ALA A 58 -18.73 -0.07 11.56
CA ALA A 58 -19.55 0.29 10.40
C ALA A 58 -19.63 -0.87 9.39
N LEU A 59 -18.48 -1.45 9.02
CA LEU A 59 -18.41 -2.60 8.13
C LEU A 59 -19.06 -3.85 8.72
N VAL A 60 -18.72 -4.21 9.95
CA VAL A 60 -19.28 -5.39 10.64
C VAL A 60 -20.81 -5.33 10.69
N SER A 61 -21.39 -4.15 10.91
CA SER A 61 -22.85 -3.95 10.91
C SER A 61 -23.49 -3.94 9.52
N ALA A 62 -22.73 -3.61 8.47
CA ALA A 62 -23.21 -3.56 7.08
C ALA A 62 -23.25 -4.95 6.43
N ILE A 63 -22.31 -5.84 6.77
CA ILE A 63 -22.19 -7.19 6.16
C ILE A 63 -23.53 -7.96 6.20
N PRO A 64 -24.23 -8.13 7.34
CA PRO A 64 -25.49 -8.86 7.37
C PRO A 64 -26.59 -8.22 6.50
N LYS A 65 -26.57 -6.90 6.31
CA LYS A 65 -27.54 -6.20 5.44
C LYS A 65 -27.28 -6.51 3.98
N VAL A 66 -26.01 -6.57 3.58
CA VAL A 66 -25.59 -6.96 2.22
C VAL A 66 -25.99 -8.42 1.95
N ASP A 67 -25.78 -9.32 2.92
CA ASP A 67 -26.19 -10.72 2.81
C ASP A 67 -27.72 -10.86 2.62
N SER A 68 -28.50 -10.03 3.32
CA SER A 68 -29.97 -10.05 3.25
C SER A 68 -30.54 -9.36 2.00
N ALA A 69 -29.72 -8.67 1.21
CA ALA A 69 -30.19 -7.86 0.10
C ALA A 69 -30.70 -8.73 -1.04
N LYS A 70 -31.99 -8.61 -1.38
CA LYS A 70 -32.63 -9.43 -2.43
C LYS A 70 -32.60 -8.74 -3.79
N ASN A 71 -32.45 -7.42 -3.80
CA ASN A 71 -32.50 -6.58 -4.98
C ASN A 71 -31.57 -5.37 -4.82
N ARG A 72 -31.51 -4.55 -5.87
CA ARG A 72 -30.72 -3.32 -5.92
C ARG A 72 -31.03 -2.35 -4.78
N ASP A 73 -32.31 -2.14 -4.45
CA ASP A 73 -32.71 -1.15 -3.44
C ASP A 73 -32.31 -1.60 -2.04
N ASP A 74 -32.39 -2.90 -1.74
CA ASP A 74 -31.88 -3.45 -0.48
C ASP A 74 -30.36 -3.31 -0.38
N TYR A 75 -29.65 -3.55 -1.49
CA TYR A 75 -28.19 -3.39 -1.55
C TYR A 75 -27.78 -1.92 -1.40
N GLN A 76 -28.47 -1.00 -2.07
CA GLN A 76 -28.27 0.45 -1.92
C GLN A 76 -28.43 0.85 -0.45
N LYS A 77 -29.49 0.42 0.24
CA LYS A 77 -29.70 0.68 1.67
C LYS A 77 -28.61 0.10 2.56
N ALA A 78 -28.04 -1.05 2.21
CA ALA A 78 -26.93 -1.63 2.95
C ALA A 78 -25.65 -0.78 2.82
N VAL A 79 -25.39 -0.23 1.63
CA VAL A 79 -24.31 0.73 1.39
C VAL A 79 -24.58 2.06 2.09
N GLU A 80 -25.79 2.60 2.02
CA GLU A 80 -26.21 3.81 2.75
C GLU A 80 -26.00 3.64 4.27
N HIS A 81 -26.33 2.46 4.81
CA HIS A 81 -26.07 2.13 6.21
C HIS A 81 -24.58 2.21 6.56
N LEU A 82 -23.69 1.64 5.74
CA LEU A 82 -22.24 1.77 5.92
C LEU A 82 -21.80 3.25 5.93
N LEU A 83 -22.25 4.02 4.95
CA LEU A 83 -21.86 5.43 4.77
C LEU A 83 -22.40 6.34 5.88
N SER A 84 -23.54 5.99 6.48
CA SER A 84 -24.17 6.78 7.55
C SER A 84 -23.27 7.03 8.77
N PHE A 85 -22.32 6.13 9.04
CA PHE A 85 -21.36 6.26 10.15
C PHE A 85 -20.41 7.45 9.97
N LEU A 86 -20.22 7.95 8.74
CA LEU A 86 -19.40 9.13 8.48
C LEU A 86 -20.10 10.43 8.92
N ASN A 87 -21.44 10.44 8.96
CA ASN A 87 -22.25 11.65 9.04
C ASN A 87 -21.76 12.72 8.04
N ASP A 88 -21.48 12.30 6.80
CA ASP A 88 -21.03 13.14 5.71
C ASP A 88 -22.10 13.19 4.61
N PRO A 89 -22.76 14.34 4.38
CA PRO A 89 -23.75 14.45 3.31
C PRO A 89 -23.14 14.40 1.91
N ASN A 90 -21.80 14.54 1.79
CA ASN A 90 -21.09 14.57 0.51
C ASN A 90 -20.60 13.19 0.06
N THR A 91 -20.72 12.17 0.92
CA THR A 91 -20.37 10.78 0.59
C THR A 91 -21.64 9.94 0.57
N ALA A 92 -22.05 9.51 -0.61
CA ALA A 92 -23.35 8.89 -0.81
C ALA A 92 -23.35 7.94 -2.01
N VAL A 93 -24.35 7.05 -2.03
CA VAL A 93 -24.60 6.10 -3.12
C VAL A 93 -25.79 6.56 -3.94
N TYR A 94 -25.67 6.44 -5.26
CA TYR A 94 -26.69 6.82 -6.20
C TYR A 94 -26.84 5.77 -7.28
N ARG A 95 -27.98 5.77 -7.97
CA ARG A 95 -28.13 5.01 -9.21
C ARG A 95 -27.26 5.66 -10.28
N LYS A 96 -26.52 4.85 -11.04
CA LYS A 96 -25.67 5.31 -12.14
C LYS A 96 -26.51 6.13 -13.12
N LYS A 97 -26.25 7.42 -13.21
CA LYS A 97 -26.96 8.32 -14.14
C LYS A 97 -26.37 8.15 -15.53
N ASN A 98 -27.22 8.03 -16.55
CA ASN A 98 -26.79 8.25 -17.93
C ASN A 98 -26.36 9.73 -18.07
N PRO A 99 -25.29 10.04 -18.83
CA PRO A 99 -24.93 11.42 -19.11
C PRO A 99 -26.14 12.11 -19.74
N VAL A 100 -26.72 13.08 -19.04
CA VAL A 100 -27.74 13.95 -19.60
C VAL A 100 -27.01 14.91 -20.54
N PRO A 101 -27.30 14.94 -21.85
CA PRO A 101 -26.73 15.95 -22.73
C PRO A 101 -27.08 17.34 -22.19
N LEU A 102 -26.07 18.20 -22.09
CA LEU A 102 -26.21 19.58 -21.64
C LEU A 102 -27.27 20.27 -22.51
N SER A 103 -28.44 20.56 -21.95
CA SER A 103 -29.44 21.38 -22.62
C SER A 103 -29.04 22.85 -22.49
N SER A 104 -28.37 23.37 -23.51
CA SER A 104 -28.00 24.79 -23.63
C SER A 104 -29.16 25.61 -24.18
N ASN A 105 -30.17 25.88 -23.36
CA ASN A 105 -31.18 26.91 -23.65
C ASN A 105 -31.19 27.94 -22.52
N ARG A 106 -30.11 28.73 -22.42
CA ARG A 106 -30.10 30.02 -21.71
C ARG A 106 -30.08 31.13 -22.76
N SER A 107 -30.88 32.18 -22.56
CA SER A 107 -30.79 33.38 -23.40
C SER A 107 -29.52 34.13 -23.04
N MET A 108 -28.51 33.97 -23.89
CA MET A 108 -27.16 34.50 -23.72
C MET A 108 -27.11 36.02 -24.00
N LYS A 109 -26.40 36.79 -23.16
CA LYS A 109 -26.18 38.24 -23.35
C LYS A 109 -24.67 38.52 -23.40
N PRO A 110 -24.16 39.26 -24.42
CA PRO A 110 -22.75 39.20 -24.80
C PRO A 110 -21.71 39.86 -23.87
N GLN A 111 -22.07 40.51 -22.75
CA GLN A 111 -21.10 41.11 -21.81
C GLN A 111 -21.62 41.17 -20.36
N PRO A 112 -20.75 41.09 -19.33
CA PRO A 112 -21.10 41.50 -17.98
C PRO A 112 -21.45 42.99 -18.06
N TYR A 113 -22.55 43.37 -17.44
CA TYR A 113 -22.91 44.77 -17.34
C TYR A 113 -23.11 45.11 -15.88
N VAL A 114 -22.68 46.32 -15.54
CA VAL A 114 -22.80 46.86 -14.19
C VAL A 114 -24.13 47.59 -14.12
N GLU A 115 -25.02 47.14 -13.24
CA GLU A 115 -26.19 47.92 -12.86
C GLU A 115 -25.82 48.77 -11.65
N TRP A 116 -26.13 50.07 -11.72
CA TRP A 116 -25.91 50.99 -10.62
C TRP A 116 -27.21 51.26 -9.90
N THR A 117 -27.17 51.15 -8.59
CA THR A 117 -28.27 51.57 -7.72
C THR A 117 -28.10 53.05 -7.34
N PRO A 118 -29.17 53.75 -6.92
CA PRO A 118 -29.09 55.14 -6.48
C PRO A 118 -28.17 55.40 -5.29
N ASP A 119 -27.82 54.35 -4.53
CA ASP A 119 -27.00 54.42 -3.32
C ASP A 119 -25.54 53.99 -3.56
N SER A 120 -25.07 54.15 -4.80
CA SER A 120 -23.70 53.86 -5.26
C SER A 120 -23.28 52.39 -5.09
N THR A 121 -24.24 51.46 -5.03
CA THR A 121 -23.96 50.01 -5.09
C THR A 121 -23.87 49.57 -6.55
N ALA A 122 -22.73 48.97 -6.92
CA ALA A 122 -22.53 48.35 -8.24
C ALA A 122 -22.95 46.88 -8.20
N ILE A 123 -23.87 46.48 -9.07
CA ILE A 123 -24.31 45.09 -9.24
C ILE A 123 -23.69 44.57 -10.52
N VAL A 124 -22.73 43.66 -10.38
CA VAL A 124 -22.05 43.01 -11.49
C VAL A 124 -22.76 41.69 -11.76
N ILE A 125 -23.54 41.66 -12.83
CA ILE A 125 -24.29 40.48 -13.23
C ILE A 125 -23.41 39.62 -14.12
N ALA A 126 -23.08 38.43 -13.61
CA ALA A 126 -22.07 37.55 -14.16
C ALA A 126 -22.71 36.50 -15.10
N ASN A 127 -23.64 36.89 -15.96
CA ASN A 127 -24.58 35.96 -16.59
C ASN A 127 -24.05 35.13 -17.77
N ASP A 128 -22.88 35.46 -18.35
CA ASP A 128 -22.46 34.81 -19.61
C ASP A 128 -20.97 35.01 -19.98
N TRP A 129 -20.07 34.38 -19.24
CA TRP A 129 -18.63 34.57 -19.41
C TRP A 129 -17.98 33.65 -20.46
N VAL A 130 -18.77 32.93 -21.26
CA VAL A 130 -18.26 32.15 -22.42
C VAL A 130 -17.49 33.05 -23.40
N TYR A 131 -17.82 34.33 -23.50
CA TYR A 131 -17.08 35.29 -24.31
C TYR A 131 -15.74 35.76 -23.68
N PHE A 132 -15.40 35.25 -22.49
CA PHE A 132 -14.12 35.49 -21.80
C PHE A 132 -13.09 34.38 -22.00
N THR A 133 -13.34 33.45 -22.92
CA THR A 133 -12.33 32.47 -23.36
C THR A 133 -11.56 33.04 -24.55
N GLY A 134 -10.59 33.94 -24.32
CA GLY A 134 -9.77 34.52 -25.39
C GLY A 134 -8.89 35.68 -24.96
N PHE A 135 -7.89 36.05 -25.78
CA PHE A 135 -6.88 37.07 -25.46
C PHE A 135 -7.44 38.47 -25.07
N GLY A 136 -8.65 38.83 -25.48
CA GLY A 136 -9.31 40.11 -25.14
C GLY A 136 -10.16 40.10 -23.85
N ALA A 137 -10.40 38.93 -23.26
CA ALA A 137 -11.24 38.74 -22.09
C ALA A 137 -10.70 39.48 -20.84
N SER A 138 -9.39 39.37 -20.62
CA SER A 138 -8.69 39.98 -19.48
C SER A 138 -8.85 41.50 -19.43
N GLN A 139 -8.86 42.18 -20.57
CA GLN A 139 -9.06 43.62 -20.66
C GLN A 139 -10.47 44.04 -20.25
N THR A 140 -11.49 43.25 -20.61
CA THR A 140 -12.89 43.52 -20.25
C THR A 140 -13.13 43.30 -18.76
N VAL A 141 -12.58 42.22 -18.17
CA VAL A 141 -12.63 42.02 -16.71
C VAL A 141 -11.92 43.17 -16.00
N PHE A 142 -10.73 43.53 -16.46
CA PHE A 142 -9.95 44.63 -15.89
C PHE A 142 -10.69 45.97 -15.98
N LYS A 143 -11.30 46.29 -17.13
CA LYS A 143 -12.10 47.51 -17.31
C LYS A 143 -13.30 47.53 -16.35
N THR A 144 -14.00 46.42 -16.21
CA THR A 144 -15.14 46.29 -15.29
C THR A 144 -14.69 46.49 -13.84
N MET A 145 -13.59 45.85 -13.42
CA MET A 145 -13.02 46.02 -12.08
C MET A 145 -12.60 47.48 -11.82
N LYS A 146 -12.04 48.15 -12.83
CA LYS A 146 -11.69 49.58 -12.75
C LYS A 146 -12.93 50.49 -12.72
N GLU A 147 -14.01 50.14 -13.40
CA GLU A 147 -15.27 50.90 -13.36
C GLU A 147 -15.89 50.84 -11.96
N ILE A 148 -16.00 49.63 -11.39
CA ILE A 148 -16.64 49.42 -10.08
C ILE A 148 -15.76 49.76 -8.88
N GLN A 149 -14.46 50.06 -9.08
CA GLN A 149 -13.55 50.43 -7.99
C GLN A 149 -14.04 51.66 -7.20
N HIS A 150 -14.85 52.51 -7.85
CA HIS A 150 -15.43 53.72 -7.28
C HIS A 150 -16.76 53.48 -6.55
N ALA A 151 -17.32 52.28 -6.61
CA ALA A 151 -18.54 51.94 -5.87
C ALA A 151 -18.29 51.94 -4.35
N ASP A 152 -19.33 52.27 -3.59
CA ASP A 152 -19.31 52.18 -2.13
C ASP A 152 -19.51 50.73 -1.67
N ARG A 153 -20.32 49.99 -2.42
CA ARG A 153 -20.67 48.58 -2.19
C ARG A 153 -20.74 47.85 -3.52
N ILE A 154 -20.45 46.55 -3.51
CA ILE A 154 -20.43 45.73 -4.72
C ILE A 154 -21.24 44.45 -4.49
N ILE A 155 -22.11 44.11 -5.44
CA ILE A 155 -22.77 42.80 -5.51
C ILE A 155 -22.25 42.08 -6.75
N PHE A 156 -21.73 40.87 -6.57
CA PHE A 156 -21.41 39.96 -7.67
C PHE A 156 -22.48 38.89 -7.77
N ASP A 157 -23.32 38.96 -8.80
CA ASP A 157 -24.32 37.92 -9.08
C ASP A 157 -23.72 36.84 -9.97
N MET A 158 -23.26 35.75 -9.34
CA MET A 158 -22.53 34.64 -9.96
C MET A 158 -23.41 33.42 -10.26
N ARG A 159 -24.74 33.53 -10.17
CA ARG A 159 -25.67 32.41 -10.35
C ARG A 159 -25.66 31.76 -11.73
N ALA A 160 -25.06 32.40 -12.73
CA ALA A 160 -24.88 31.78 -14.04
C ALA A 160 -23.67 30.84 -14.10
N PHE A 161 -22.73 30.93 -13.16
CA PHE A 161 -21.61 30.01 -13.02
C PHE A 161 -22.12 28.62 -12.63
N ASN A 162 -21.73 27.58 -13.35
CA ASN A 162 -22.13 26.20 -13.03
C ASN A 162 -20.94 25.23 -12.92
N GLY A 163 -19.72 25.71 -13.18
CA GLY A 163 -18.46 24.99 -13.02
C GLY A 163 -18.21 23.90 -14.07
N LYS A 164 -19.13 23.71 -15.02
CA LYS A 164 -19.15 22.56 -15.94
C LYS A 164 -18.68 22.90 -17.36
N GLU A 165 -18.52 24.17 -17.68
CA GLU A 165 -18.09 24.64 -18.99
C GLU A 165 -16.62 25.13 -18.96
N GLN A 166 -15.88 24.98 -20.07
CA GLN A 166 -14.48 25.44 -20.16
C GLN A 166 -14.33 26.95 -19.89
N SER A 167 -15.37 27.72 -20.17
CA SER A 167 -15.49 29.15 -19.84
C SER A 167 -15.38 29.45 -18.36
N ASP A 168 -15.85 28.55 -17.50
CA ASP A 168 -15.87 28.75 -16.05
C ASP A 168 -14.45 28.65 -15.46
N TRP A 169 -13.57 27.85 -16.08
CA TRP A 169 -12.14 27.81 -15.72
C TRP A 169 -11.39 29.10 -16.07
N TRP A 170 -11.61 29.61 -17.29
CA TRP A 170 -11.01 30.88 -17.70
C TRP A 170 -11.51 32.03 -16.84
N LEU A 171 -12.79 31.97 -16.43
CA LEU A 171 -13.37 32.95 -15.55
C LEU A 171 -12.68 32.95 -14.18
N SER A 172 -12.60 31.79 -13.51
CA SER A 172 -11.95 31.69 -12.20
C SER A 172 -10.50 32.17 -12.27
N TYR A 173 -9.78 31.81 -13.34
CA TYR A 173 -8.42 32.30 -13.61
C TYR A 173 -8.32 33.83 -13.71
N HIS A 174 -9.20 34.47 -14.49
CA HIS A 174 -9.19 35.93 -14.65
C HIS A 174 -9.64 36.66 -13.39
N TRP A 175 -10.59 36.11 -12.64
CA TRP A 175 -11.07 36.67 -11.38
C TRP A 175 -9.99 36.67 -10.31
N LEU A 176 -9.30 35.54 -10.10
CA LEU A 176 -8.18 35.45 -9.16
C LEU A 176 -7.07 36.47 -9.48
N ARG A 177 -6.92 36.89 -10.74
CA ARG A 177 -5.92 37.89 -11.15
C ARG A 177 -6.38 39.34 -11.05
N THR A 178 -7.68 39.60 -11.03
CA THR A 178 -8.23 40.96 -11.14
C THR A 178 -8.97 41.41 -9.90
N ILE A 179 -9.54 40.51 -9.10
CA ILE A 179 -10.28 40.90 -7.89
C ILE A 179 -9.37 41.58 -6.84
N GLY A 180 -8.05 41.34 -6.90
CA GLY A 180 -7.06 42.05 -6.09
C GLY A 180 -7.05 43.57 -6.28
N PHE A 181 -7.58 44.10 -7.40
CA PHE A 181 -7.76 45.54 -7.59
C PHE A 181 -8.82 46.16 -6.67
N LEU A 182 -9.67 45.34 -6.05
CA LEU A 182 -10.68 45.78 -5.09
C LEU A 182 -10.24 45.62 -3.63
N LEU A 183 -9.04 45.08 -3.40
CA LEU A 183 -8.51 44.79 -2.07
C LEU A 183 -7.58 45.90 -1.60
N ASP A 184 -7.75 46.34 -0.36
CA ASP A 184 -6.88 47.32 0.31
C ASP A 184 -5.63 46.67 0.94
N ARG A 185 -5.63 45.34 1.06
CA ARG A 185 -4.62 44.51 1.72
C ARG A 185 -4.55 43.13 1.07
N ASP A 186 -3.49 42.38 1.37
CA ASP A 186 -3.37 40.99 0.92
C ASP A 186 -4.45 40.11 1.57
N LEU A 187 -5.03 39.22 0.77
CA LEU A 187 -6.09 38.31 1.18
C LEU A 187 -5.63 36.86 1.03
N LYS A 188 -5.49 36.17 2.16
CA LYS A 188 -5.25 34.73 2.18
C LYS A 188 -6.54 33.99 1.83
N LEU A 189 -6.50 33.09 0.85
CA LEU A 189 -7.66 32.33 0.43
C LEU A 189 -7.86 31.05 1.26
N GLY A 190 -9.04 30.45 1.17
CA GLY A 190 -9.26 29.09 1.62
C GLY A 190 -8.37 28.09 0.87
N TYR A 191 -8.32 26.86 1.34
CA TYR A 191 -7.55 25.78 0.73
C TYR A 191 -8.25 24.45 0.90
N SER A 192 -7.81 23.42 0.17
CA SER A 192 -8.31 22.06 0.36
C SER A 192 -7.33 21.21 1.16
N ARG A 193 -7.85 20.32 1.99
CA ARG A 193 -7.09 19.33 2.75
C ARG A 193 -7.48 17.92 2.34
N SER A 194 -6.52 17.07 2.01
CA SER A 194 -6.71 15.66 1.63
C SER A 194 -5.83 14.74 2.47
N ARG A 195 -5.99 13.43 2.28
CA ARG A 195 -5.10 12.42 2.87
C ARG A 195 -4.02 11.99 1.88
N MET A 196 -2.83 11.76 2.41
CA MET A 196 -1.75 11.07 1.68
C MET A 196 -1.13 9.98 2.54
N HIS A 197 -0.47 9.05 1.87
CA HIS A 197 0.31 8.00 2.51
C HIS A 197 1.64 7.85 1.77
N SER A 198 2.72 7.60 2.50
CA SER A 198 4.01 7.19 1.92
C SER A 198 4.32 5.78 2.43
N GLY A 199 3.96 4.77 1.63
CA GLY A 199 3.85 3.37 2.04
C GLY A 199 2.77 3.10 3.09
N TYR A 200 2.68 1.86 3.57
CA TYR A 200 1.76 1.48 4.65
C TYR A 200 2.38 1.74 6.01
N ALA A 201 1.79 2.64 6.80
CA ALA A 201 2.23 2.91 8.16
C ALA A 201 2.03 1.65 9.04
N PRO A 202 3.10 1.13 9.66
CA PRO A 202 3.08 -0.21 10.24
C PRO A 202 2.25 -0.28 11.51
N GLN A 203 1.46 -1.34 11.66
CA GLN A 203 0.53 -1.51 12.78
C GLN A 203 1.14 -2.32 13.94
N ALA A 204 2.28 -2.98 13.72
CA ALA A 204 3.04 -3.70 14.74
C ALA A 204 4.51 -3.91 14.33
N GLY A 205 5.47 -3.26 14.99
CA GLY A 205 6.88 -3.32 14.56
C GLY A 205 7.09 -2.67 13.19
N GLY A 206 8.11 -3.10 12.42
CA GLY A 206 8.36 -2.61 11.06
C GLY A 206 9.14 -1.29 10.96
N ALA A 207 9.36 -0.82 9.73
CA ALA A 207 10.14 0.39 9.47
C ALA A 207 9.38 1.69 9.81
N SER A 208 10.04 2.61 10.52
CA SER A 208 9.42 3.81 11.10
C SER A 208 9.19 4.98 10.12
N PHE A 209 9.63 4.86 8.86
CA PHE A 209 9.54 5.92 7.85
C PHE A 209 8.32 5.79 6.93
N TYR A 210 7.48 4.77 7.10
CA TYR A 210 6.17 4.71 6.44
C TYR A 210 5.16 5.48 7.29
N TYR A 211 4.37 6.34 6.65
CA TYR A 211 3.46 7.22 7.38
C TYR A 211 2.21 7.59 6.58
N SER A 212 1.20 8.05 7.31
CA SER A 212 0.02 8.71 6.75
C SER A 212 0.03 10.17 7.21
N ALA A 213 -0.42 11.07 6.35
CA ALA A 213 -0.48 12.49 6.66
C ALA A 213 -1.71 13.14 6.01
N THR A 214 -2.04 14.33 6.47
CA THR A 214 -2.94 15.25 5.75
C THR A 214 -2.12 16.23 4.94
N VAL A 215 -2.48 16.43 3.68
CA VAL A 215 -1.84 17.41 2.80
C VAL A 215 -2.79 18.58 2.63
N ASN A 216 -2.27 19.78 2.83
CA ASN A 216 -2.96 21.01 2.46
C ASN A 216 -2.48 21.41 1.07
N LYS A 217 -3.39 21.56 0.12
CA LYS A 217 -3.10 22.26 -1.14
C LYS A 217 -2.79 23.70 -0.78
N GLU A 218 -1.67 24.26 -1.22
CA GLU A 218 -1.24 25.59 -0.79
C GLU A 218 -2.35 26.65 -0.98
N SER A 219 -2.59 27.43 0.08
CA SER A 219 -3.49 28.59 0.02
C SER A 219 -2.85 29.67 -0.85
N THR A 220 -3.59 30.13 -1.87
CA THR A 220 -3.16 31.27 -2.69
C THR A 220 -3.37 32.56 -1.90
N VAL A 221 -2.44 33.52 -2.02
CA VAL A 221 -2.61 34.88 -1.50
C VAL A 221 -2.95 35.81 -2.66
N LEU A 222 -4.06 36.52 -2.57
CA LEU A 222 -4.40 37.58 -3.50
C LEU A 222 -3.75 38.87 -3.01
N ASN A 223 -2.87 39.46 -3.82
CA ASN A 223 -2.17 40.68 -3.45
C ASN A 223 -3.11 41.89 -3.59
N GLY A 224 -3.23 42.66 -2.51
CA GLY A 224 -4.04 43.87 -2.50
C GLY A 224 -3.33 45.08 -3.14
N LYS A 225 -4.10 46.14 -3.38
CA LYS A 225 -3.59 47.46 -3.77
C LYS A 225 -3.81 48.43 -2.61
N ASN A 226 -2.72 48.83 -1.94
CA ASN A 226 -2.73 49.72 -0.77
C ASN A 226 -3.40 51.10 -0.99
N ASN A 227 -3.77 51.46 -2.23
CA ASN A 227 -4.36 52.74 -2.58
C ASN A 227 -5.88 52.66 -2.82
N VAL A 228 -6.53 51.56 -2.45
CA VAL A 228 -7.97 51.32 -2.60
C VAL A 228 -8.60 51.21 -1.21
N SER A 229 -9.80 51.77 -1.02
CA SER A 229 -10.52 51.61 0.25
C SER A 229 -11.18 50.23 0.36
N THR A 230 -11.28 49.69 1.58
CA THR A 230 -11.97 48.43 1.83
C THR A 230 -13.41 48.50 1.32
N LYS A 231 -13.79 47.61 0.40
CA LYS A 231 -15.16 47.53 -0.13
C LYS A 231 -15.97 46.49 0.63
N LYS A 232 -17.24 46.78 0.91
CA LYS A 232 -18.20 45.74 1.31
C LYS A 232 -18.73 45.04 0.06
N ILE A 233 -18.55 43.72 0.01
CA ILE A 233 -18.92 42.89 -1.13
C ILE A 233 -20.00 41.89 -0.73
N ALA A 234 -20.96 41.60 -1.61
CA ALA A 234 -21.83 40.45 -1.47
C ALA A 234 -21.75 39.59 -2.74
N PHE A 235 -21.58 38.28 -2.56
CA PHE A 235 -21.61 37.31 -3.65
C PHE A 235 -22.96 36.58 -3.63
N ILE A 236 -23.64 36.53 -4.77
CA ILE A 236 -24.80 35.65 -4.97
C ILE A 236 -24.34 34.47 -5.81
N VAL A 237 -24.53 33.26 -5.30
CA VAL A 237 -24.01 32.03 -5.92
C VAL A 237 -25.10 30.98 -6.04
N SER A 238 -24.95 30.08 -7.01
CA SER A 238 -25.73 28.85 -7.16
C SER A 238 -24.84 27.63 -6.93
N ASP A 239 -25.31 26.43 -7.27
CA ASP A 239 -24.47 25.23 -7.27
C ASP A 239 -23.37 25.29 -8.35
N GLY A 240 -22.30 24.50 -8.19
CA GLY A 240 -21.19 24.42 -9.16
C GLY A 240 -20.07 25.45 -9.00
N ILE A 241 -19.89 26.02 -7.80
CA ILE A 241 -18.90 27.07 -7.50
C ILE A 241 -17.52 26.56 -7.04
N ASP A 242 -17.15 25.32 -7.39
CA ASP A 242 -15.98 24.65 -6.84
C ASP A 242 -14.69 25.46 -6.95
N GLN A 243 -14.44 26.04 -8.13
CA GLN A 243 -13.23 26.80 -8.41
C GLN A 243 -13.19 28.16 -7.72
N LEU A 244 -14.35 28.69 -7.30
CA LEU A 244 -14.47 29.98 -6.62
C LEU A 244 -14.48 29.83 -5.10
N CYS A 245 -14.78 28.64 -4.59
CA CYS A 245 -14.91 28.38 -3.15
C CYS A 245 -13.71 28.87 -2.33
N PRO A 246 -12.43 28.60 -2.68
CA PRO A 246 -11.29 29.13 -1.94
C PRO A 246 -11.28 30.67 -1.84
N MET A 247 -11.67 31.35 -2.91
CA MET A 247 -11.78 32.81 -2.93
C MET A 247 -12.87 33.29 -1.99
N LEU A 248 -14.09 32.76 -2.13
CA LEU A 248 -15.24 33.13 -1.28
C LEU A 248 -14.93 32.93 0.20
N MET A 249 -14.25 31.83 0.55
CA MET A 249 -13.83 31.56 1.92
C MET A 249 -12.83 32.59 2.45
N GLY A 250 -11.88 33.02 1.62
CA GLY A 250 -10.94 34.09 1.96
C GLY A 250 -11.67 35.39 2.30
N PHE A 251 -12.58 35.83 1.42
CA PHE A 251 -13.36 37.05 1.61
C PHE A 251 -14.26 37.00 2.86
N GLN A 252 -14.93 35.87 3.11
CA GLN A 252 -15.74 35.68 4.33
C GLN A 252 -14.86 35.71 5.59
N SER A 253 -13.70 35.06 5.57
CA SER A 253 -12.79 35.02 6.73
C SER A 253 -12.23 36.41 7.07
N ALA A 254 -11.89 37.20 6.06
CA ALA A 254 -11.43 38.58 6.24
C ALA A 254 -12.55 39.56 6.63
N GLY A 255 -13.82 39.14 6.66
CA GLY A 255 -14.95 40.04 6.90
C GLY A 255 -15.15 41.07 5.79
N MET A 256 -14.74 40.73 4.56
CA MET A 256 -14.83 41.63 3.40
C MET A 256 -16.05 41.34 2.53
N ALA A 257 -16.59 40.12 2.61
CA ALA A 257 -17.80 39.78 1.89
C ALA A 257 -18.76 38.86 2.65
N ALA A 258 -20.04 38.95 2.27
CA ALA A 258 -21.05 37.96 2.58
C ALA A 258 -21.38 37.11 1.33
N VAL A 259 -21.77 35.86 1.52
CA VAL A 259 -22.17 34.92 0.46
C VAL A 259 -23.63 34.50 0.64
N VAL A 260 -24.44 34.78 -0.37
CA VAL A 260 -25.84 34.39 -0.49
C VAL A 260 -25.94 33.23 -1.48
N GLN A 261 -26.32 32.05 -0.99
CA GLN A 261 -26.63 30.89 -1.82
C GLN A 261 -28.09 30.96 -2.28
N ASP A 262 -28.31 30.99 -3.59
CA ASP A 262 -29.63 30.85 -4.21
C ASP A 262 -29.87 29.38 -4.59
N GLY A 263 -30.82 28.74 -3.91
CA GLY A 263 -31.09 27.31 -4.07
C GLY A 263 -30.33 26.41 -3.10
N LYS A 264 -30.61 25.11 -3.20
CA LYS A 264 -29.99 24.10 -2.35
C LYS A 264 -28.56 23.81 -2.81
N ILE A 265 -27.65 23.64 -1.85
CA ILE A 265 -26.32 23.07 -2.09
C ILE A 265 -26.50 21.56 -2.21
N GLU A 266 -26.33 21.00 -3.42
CA GLU A 266 -26.36 19.55 -3.61
C GLU A 266 -25.09 18.88 -3.05
N TYR A 267 -23.95 19.54 -3.23
CA TYR A 267 -22.62 19.08 -2.85
C TYR A 267 -21.81 20.24 -2.28
N GLU A 268 -21.02 20.00 -1.24
CA GLU A 268 -20.10 21.01 -0.71
C GLU A 268 -19.16 21.47 -1.85
N PRO A 269 -19.02 22.79 -2.08
CA PRO A 269 -18.17 23.28 -3.14
C PRO A 269 -16.69 23.25 -2.73
N GLY A 270 -15.83 23.13 -3.75
CA GLY A 270 -14.38 23.21 -3.60
C GLY A 270 -13.74 21.90 -3.12
N ILE A 271 -14.52 20.82 -3.09
CA ILE A 271 -14.04 19.50 -2.74
C ILE A 271 -13.96 18.57 -3.94
N GLU A 272 -12.97 17.68 -3.90
CA GLU A 272 -12.76 16.66 -4.92
C GLU A 272 -13.51 15.38 -4.53
N TYR A 273 -14.00 14.66 -5.53
CA TYR A 273 -14.76 13.42 -5.34
C TYR A 273 -14.14 12.28 -6.13
N HIS A 274 -14.33 11.06 -5.64
CA HIS A 274 -14.06 9.84 -6.37
C HIS A 274 -15.35 9.03 -6.54
N ALA A 275 -15.68 8.69 -7.78
CA ALA A 275 -16.82 7.84 -8.11
C ALA A 275 -16.38 6.37 -8.22
N MET A 276 -17.07 5.49 -7.51
CA MET A 276 -16.84 4.05 -7.51
C MET A 276 -18.08 3.34 -8.05
N ASP A 277 -17.98 2.80 -9.26
CA ASP A 277 -19.03 1.94 -9.81
C ASP A 277 -19.01 0.59 -9.08
N ILE A 278 -20.18 0.18 -8.59
CA ILE A 278 -20.40 -1.08 -7.88
C ILE A 278 -21.52 -1.88 -8.55
N ALA A 279 -21.79 -3.08 -8.05
CA ALA A 279 -22.85 -3.94 -8.55
C ALA A 279 -24.22 -3.23 -8.59
N ASP A 280 -25.12 -3.79 -9.41
CA ASP A 280 -26.50 -3.37 -9.56
C ASP A 280 -26.69 -1.94 -10.11
N ASP A 281 -25.79 -1.47 -10.99
CA ASP A 281 -25.83 -0.12 -11.59
C ASP A 281 -25.85 1.00 -10.53
N LEU A 282 -25.14 0.80 -9.43
CA LEU A 282 -24.96 1.80 -8.39
C LEU A 282 -23.56 2.42 -8.50
N THR A 283 -23.45 3.68 -8.08
CA THR A 283 -22.19 4.41 -8.00
C THR A 283 -22.10 5.07 -6.62
N VAL A 284 -21.00 4.86 -5.91
CA VAL A 284 -20.68 5.60 -4.68
C VAL A 284 -19.84 6.81 -5.04
N SER A 285 -20.32 8.01 -4.73
CA SER A 285 -19.51 9.23 -4.75
C SER A 285 -18.93 9.46 -3.37
N MET A 286 -17.61 9.48 -3.26
CA MET A 286 -16.88 9.67 -2.01
C MET A 286 -16.07 10.96 -2.06
N ARG A 287 -16.17 11.81 -1.03
CA ARG A 287 -15.29 12.98 -0.95
C ARG A 287 -13.83 12.58 -0.69
N LEU A 288 -12.90 13.29 -1.32
CA LEU A 288 -11.45 13.14 -1.13
C LEU A 288 -10.83 14.30 -0.35
N THR A 289 -11.44 15.48 -0.40
CA THR A 289 -10.90 16.68 0.25
C THR A 289 -11.92 17.37 1.14
N GLU A 290 -11.42 18.21 2.05
CA GLU A 290 -12.18 19.17 2.84
C GLU A 290 -11.82 20.59 2.44
N SER A 291 -12.80 21.48 2.34
CA SER A 291 -12.56 22.91 2.21
C SER A 291 -12.22 23.50 3.58
N ILE A 292 -11.11 24.23 3.67
CA ILE A 292 -10.60 24.83 4.90
C ILE A 292 -10.49 26.36 4.74
N TYR A 293 -11.06 27.10 5.68
CA TYR A 293 -10.94 28.55 5.74
C TYR A 293 -9.51 28.96 6.14
N PRO A 294 -9.06 30.20 5.84
CA PRO A 294 -7.74 30.69 6.24
C PRO A 294 -7.43 30.57 7.75
N ASP A 295 -8.47 30.63 8.58
CA ASP A 295 -8.42 30.51 10.05
C ASP A 295 -8.48 29.06 10.57
N GLY A 296 -8.61 28.08 9.66
CA GLY A 296 -8.65 26.65 9.97
C GLY A 296 -10.05 26.06 10.15
N GLN A 297 -11.14 26.84 10.03
CA GLN A 297 -12.49 26.28 10.06
C GLN A 297 -12.72 25.33 8.86
N VAL A 298 -13.36 24.19 9.12
CA VAL A 298 -13.65 23.16 8.11
C VAL A 298 -15.07 23.32 7.56
N GLY A 299 -15.18 23.19 6.23
CA GLY A 299 -16.44 23.09 5.52
C GLY A 299 -16.95 24.45 5.04
N PHE A 300 -17.20 24.60 3.74
CA PHE A 300 -17.78 25.84 3.20
C PHE A 300 -19.19 26.08 3.74
N LYS A 301 -19.47 27.31 4.19
CA LYS A 301 -20.80 27.71 4.66
C LYS A 301 -21.15 29.11 4.13
N PRO A 302 -22.19 29.25 3.28
CA PRO A 302 -22.73 30.56 2.95
C PRO A 302 -23.24 31.30 4.19
N ASP A 303 -23.31 32.62 4.13
CA ASP A 303 -23.87 33.44 5.22
C ASP A 303 -25.40 33.43 5.19
N THR A 304 -26.01 33.18 4.03
CA THR A 304 -27.45 32.97 3.87
C THR A 304 -27.71 31.94 2.78
N VAL A 305 -28.68 31.05 2.99
CA VAL A 305 -29.14 30.07 2.00
C VAL A 305 -30.64 30.28 1.78
N LEU A 306 -31.03 30.48 0.52
CA LEU A 306 -32.42 30.68 0.12
C LEU A 306 -32.99 29.36 -0.43
N SER A 307 -34.22 29.03 -0.04
CA SER A 307 -35.00 27.99 -0.73
C SER A 307 -35.21 28.44 -2.18
N SER A 308 -34.80 27.64 -3.17
CA SER A 308 -34.74 27.98 -4.60
C SER A 308 -35.86 28.93 -5.01
N SER A 309 -35.53 30.19 -5.21
CA SER A 309 -36.56 31.21 -5.42
C SER A 309 -36.94 31.24 -6.90
N ALA A 310 -38.23 31.01 -7.20
CA ALA A 310 -38.78 31.34 -8.51
C ALA A 310 -38.74 32.86 -8.81
N ASP A 311 -38.41 33.67 -7.80
CA ASP A 311 -38.24 35.12 -7.85
C ASP A 311 -36.76 35.50 -7.79
N SER A 312 -36.17 35.79 -8.95
CA SER A 312 -34.76 36.21 -9.09
C SER A 312 -34.39 37.45 -8.25
N SER A 313 -35.38 38.23 -7.77
CA SER A 313 -35.17 39.41 -6.93
C SER A 313 -34.90 39.09 -5.46
N ALA A 314 -35.25 37.89 -4.97
CA ALA A 314 -35.09 37.51 -3.57
C ALA A 314 -33.61 37.44 -3.17
N ALA A 315 -32.77 36.82 -4.01
CA ALA A 315 -31.33 36.73 -3.79
C ALA A 315 -30.65 38.10 -3.77
N LEU A 316 -31.06 39.00 -4.67
CA LEU A 316 -30.56 40.37 -4.72
C LEU A 316 -30.97 41.18 -3.48
N LYS A 317 -32.21 41.06 -3.03
CA LYS A 317 -32.69 41.68 -1.78
C LYS A 317 -31.90 41.18 -0.56
N ALA A 318 -31.63 39.88 -0.49
CA ALA A 318 -30.83 39.30 0.59
C ALA A 318 -29.39 39.84 0.57
N ALA A 319 -28.75 39.92 -0.60
CA ALA A 319 -27.41 40.49 -0.74
C ALA A 319 -27.36 41.97 -0.33
N LEU A 320 -28.33 42.78 -0.77
CA LEU A 320 -28.47 44.18 -0.37
C LEU A 320 -28.64 44.32 1.15
N ALA A 321 -29.46 43.46 1.77
CA ALA A 321 -29.66 43.46 3.22
C ALA A 321 -28.37 43.12 3.99
N MET A 322 -27.59 42.15 3.51
CA MET A 322 -26.30 41.78 4.12
C MET A 322 -25.30 42.94 4.09
N LEU A 323 -25.24 43.69 2.99
CA LEU A 323 -24.32 44.85 2.86
C LEU A 323 -24.60 45.96 3.88
N GLN A 324 -25.83 46.05 4.41
CA GLN A 324 -26.18 47.01 5.45
C GLN A 324 -25.67 46.63 6.84
N GLN A 325 -25.31 45.37 7.05
CA GLN A 325 -24.79 44.88 8.33
C GLN A 325 -23.24 44.96 8.38
N PRO A 326 -22.63 45.02 9.58
CA PRO A 326 -21.19 44.83 9.71
C PRO A 326 -20.84 43.37 9.44
N PHE A 327 -19.81 43.14 8.63
CA PHE A 327 -19.27 41.80 8.41
C PHE A 327 -18.33 41.45 9.57
N LEU A 328 -18.77 40.54 10.43
CA LEU A 328 -17.89 39.92 11.41
C LEU A 328 -17.06 38.88 10.66
N GLY A 329 -15.78 39.15 10.47
CA GLY A 329 -14.87 38.17 9.87
C GLY A 329 -14.95 36.83 10.60
N ARG A 330 -14.82 35.73 9.87
CA ARG A 330 -14.79 34.41 10.50
C ARG A 330 -13.47 34.23 11.22
N SER A 331 -13.56 34.11 12.54
CA SER A 331 -12.45 33.77 13.42
C SER A 331 -12.82 32.50 14.19
N GLY A 332 -12.11 31.42 13.88
CA GLY A 332 -12.21 30.14 14.56
C GLY A 332 -10.91 29.78 15.27
N LYS A 333 -11.00 28.91 16.27
CA LYS A 333 -9.81 28.20 16.76
C LYS A 333 -9.40 27.22 15.66
N SER A 334 -8.18 27.36 15.13
CA SER A 334 -7.62 26.37 14.21
C SER A 334 -7.68 24.98 14.83
N SER A 335 -8.33 24.02 14.17
CA SER A 335 -8.16 22.61 14.50
C SER A 335 -6.81 22.17 13.94
N ASN A 336 -5.72 22.47 14.66
CA ASN A 336 -4.38 21.96 14.38
C ASN A 336 -4.26 20.48 14.81
N GLU A 337 -5.32 19.68 14.68
CA GLU A 337 -5.19 18.24 14.90
C GLU A 337 -4.36 17.68 13.75
N VAL A 338 -3.07 17.47 14.05
CA VAL A 338 -2.18 16.71 13.19
C VAL A 338 -2.70 15.28 13.20
N ALA A 339 -3.13 14.81 12.03
CA ALA A 339 -3.52 13.42 11.86
C ALA A 339 -2.34 12.51 12.24
N GLY A 340 -2.40 11.92 13.43
CA GLY A 340 -1.46 10.90 13.86
C GLY A 340 -1.75 9.56 13.20
N GLN A 341 -0.78 8.66 13.22
CA GLN A 341 -1.01 7.27 12.82
C GLN A 341 -2.06 6.64 13.75
N ARG A 342 -3.21 6.26 13.20
CA ARG A 342 -4.23 5.51 13.93
C ARG A 342 -3.89 4.03 13.92
N LEU A 343 -3.72 3.45 15.10
CA LEU A 343 -3.50 2.01 15.23
C LEU A 343 -4.80 1.23 15.02
N GLU A 344 -4.71 0.15 14.24
CA GLU A 344 -5.80 -0.77 13.98
C GLU A 344 -6.13 -1.61 15.22
N LYS A 345 -7.41 -1.93 15.41
CA LYS A 345 -7.84 -2.86 16.46
C LYS A 345 -7.44 -4.29 16.07
N PRO A 346 -6.63 -4.99 16.89
CA PRO A 346 -6.21 -6.37 16.62
C PRO A 346 -7.23 -7.42 17.09
N TYR A 347 -8.17 -7.05 17.97
CA TYR A 347 -9.18 -7.94 18.54
C TYR A 347 -8.57 -9.23 19.14
N PHE A 348 -7.60 -9.06 20.06
CA PHE A 348 -6.86 -10.17 20.68
C PHE A 348 -7.77 -11.13 21.46
N GLU A 349 -8.87 -10.60 21.99
CA GLU A 349 -9.89 -11.33 22.73
C GLU A 349 -10.69 -12.30 21.85
N MET A 350 -10.74 -12.07 20.53
CA MET A 350 -11.49 -12.90 19.57
C MET A 350 -10.64 -14.06 19.03
N ALA A 351 -10.27 -15.02 19.86
CA ALA A 351 -9.42 -16.15 19.44
C ALA A 351 -9.98 -16.91 18.21
N TYR A 352 -11.30 -16.97 18.07
CA TYR A 352 -12.01 -17.34 16.85
C TYR A 352 -13.04 -16.24 16.58
N PRO A 353 -12.75 -15.26 15.72
CA PRO A 353 -13.67 -14.16 15.47
C PRO A 353 -14.96 -14.64 14.81
N ASP A 354 -16.07 -13.95 15.10
CA ASP A 354 -17.34 -14.14 14.41
C ASP A 354 -17.18 -13.90 12.90
N ARG A 355 -18.14 -14.42 12.12
CA ARG A 355 -18.07 -14.42 10.65
C ARG A 355 -17.75 -13.03 10.07
N GLU A 356 -18.42 -12.00 10.57
CA GLU A 356 -18.29 -10.62 10.11
C GLU A 356 -16.87 -10.07 10.39
N TYR A 357 -16.26 -10.47 11.51
CA TYR A 357 -14.88 -10.11 11.84
C TYR A 357 -13.85 -10.90 11.02
N ARG A 358 -14.15 -12.14 10.63
CA ARG A 358 -13.31 -12.87 9.66
C ARG A 358 -13.34 -12.22 8.27
N LEU A 359 -14.49 -11.69 7.85
CA LEU A 359 -14.60 -10.90 6.62
C LEU A 359 -13.91 -9.54 6.76
N LEU A 360 -13.99 -8.86 7.91
CA LEU A 360 -13.18 -7.68 8.20
C LEU A 360 -11.68 -7.96 8.05
N ALA A 361 -11.20 -9.11 8.54
CA ALA A 361 -9.80 -9.53 8.38
C ALA A 361 -9.40 -9.62 6.90
N LEU A 362 -10.22 -10.28 6.08
CA LEU A 362 -10.02 -10.37 4.63
C LEU A 362 -10.04 -8.98 3.97
N PHE A 363 -11.05 -8.16 4.26
CA PHE A 363 -11.23 -6.86 3.61
C PHE A 363 -10.13 -5.88 3.99
N ARG A 364 -9.68 -5.92 5.26
CA ARG A 364 -8.51 -5.16 5.72
C ARG A 364 -7.27 -5.56 4.96
N PHE A 365 -6.90 -6.84 4.99
CA PHE A 365 -5.69 -7.30 4.30
C PHE A 365 -5.74 -7.04 2.79
N TRP A 366 -6.90 -7.30 2.16
CA TRP A 366 -7.09 -7.04 0.74
C TRP A 366 -6.82 -5.59 0.38
N ASN A 367 -7.36 -4.64 1.13
CA ASN A 367 -7.16 -3.22 0.87
C ASN A 367 -5.73 -2.75 1.19
N VAL A 368 -5.10 -3.31 2.23
CA VAL A 368 -3.68 -3.03 2.54
C VAL A 368 -2.80 -3.38 1.35
N ILE A 369 -2.96 -4.59 0.81
CA ILE A 369 -2.21 -5.00 -0.38
C ILE A 369 -2.64 -4.19 -1.60
N HIS A 370 -3.94 -3.90 -1.75
CA HIS A 370 -4.48 -3.15 -2.88
C HIS A 370 -3.85 -1.75 -3.01
N TYR A 371 -3.63 -1.03 -1.92
CA TYR A 371 -3.10 0.34 -1.98
C TYR A 371 -1.59 0.44 -1.75
N PHE A 372 -1.00 -0.47 -0.98
CA PHE A 372 0.35 -0.26 -0.45
C PHE A 372 1.37 -1.34 -0.81
N PHE A 373 0.96 -2.46 -1.44
CA PHE A 373 1.92 -3.47 -1.88
C PHE A 373 2.52 -3.09 -3.25
N PRO A 374 3.85 -2.89 -3.35
CA PRO A 374 4.46 -2.40 -4.59
C PRO A 374 4.46 -3.43 -5.72
N TYR A 375 4.28 -4.71 -5.41
CA TYR A 375 4.50 -5.82 -6.35
C TYR A 375 3.23 -6.48 -6.88
N LYS A 376 2.06 -5.82 -6.78
CA LYS A 376 0.81 -6.36 -7.35
C LYS A 376 0.91 -6.75 -8.83
N HIS A 377 1.74 -6.04 -9.59
CA HIS A 377 1.98 -6.29 -11.02
C HIS A 377 2.81 -7.56 -11.28
N LEU A 378 3.45 -8.12 -10.25
CA LEU A 378 4.21 -9.37 -10.33
C LEU A 378 3.40 -10.59 -9.89
N LEU A 379 2.16 -10.43 -9.43
CA LEU A 379 1.34 -11.56 -8.96
C LEU A 379 0.88 -12.43 -10.12
N ASP A 380 0.81 -13.76 -9.89
CA ASP A 380 0.38 -14.72 -10.93
C ASP A 380 -1.11 -14.56 -11.28
N ARG A 381 -1.89 -13.96 -10.38
CA ARG A 381 -3.33 -13.71 -10.54
C ARG A 381 -3.66 -12.25 -10.23
N PRO A 382 -4.67 -11.66 -10.90
CA PRO A 382 -5.13 -10.32 -10.58
C PRO A 382 -5.59 -10.23 -9.12
N TRP A 383 -5.07 -9.25 -8.37
CA TRP A 383 -5.40 -9.08 -6.95
C TRP A 383 -6.91 -8.90 -6.68
N ASN A 384 -7.65 -8.34 -7.65
CA ASN A 384 -9.09 -8.14 -7.53
C ASN A 384 -9.89 -9.45 -7.44
N SER A 385 -9.34 -10.58 -7.90
CA SER A 385 -9.99 -11.89 -7.79
C SER A 385 -9.97 -12.49 -6.37
N VAL A 386 -9.11 -11.97 -5.49
CA VAL A 386 -8.91 -12.52 -4.14
C VAL A 386 -10.15 -12.39 -3.27
N LEU A 387 -10.90 -11.29 -3.35
CA LEU A 387 -12.13 -11.12 -2.56
C LEU A 387 -13.15 -12.21 -2.89
N THR A 388 -13.42 -12.42 -4.18
CA THR A 388 -14.38 -13.44 -4.63
C THR A 388 -13.95 -14.85 -4.28
N GLU A 389 -12.63 -15.12 -4.22
CA GLU A 389 -12.08 -16.42 -3.86
C GLU A 389 -12.12 -16.68 -2.33
N PHE A 390 -11.85 -15.66 -1.52
CA PHE A 390 -11.64 -15.84 -0.08
C PHE A 390 -12.86 -15.52 0.78
N ILE A 391 -13.86 -14.78 0.29
CA ILE A 391 -15.11 -14.56 1.04
C ILE A 391 -15.73 -15.91 1.46
N PRO A 392 -15.99 -16.88 0.55
CA PRO A 392 -16.57 -18.17 0.95
C PRO A 392 -15.67 -18.95 1.92
N GLN A 393 -14.35 -18.90 1.75
CA GLN A 393 -13.41 -19.62 2.62
C GLN A 393 -13.36 -19.05 4.04
N MET A 394 -13.50 -17.73 4.20
CA MET A 394 -13.59 -17.09 5.51
C MET A 394 -14.90 -17.43 6.21
N GLU A 395 -16.00 -17.55 5.46
CA GLU A 395 -17.31 -17.93 5.99
C GLU A 395 -17.32 -19.39 6.46
N LEU A 396 -16.80 -20.31 5.64
CA LEU A 396 -16.77 -21.75 5.90
C LEU A 396 -15.74 -22.18 6.95
N ALA A 397 -14.81 -21.30 7.35
CA ALA A 397 -13.87 -21.60 8.42
C ALA A 397 -14.59 -21.89 9.73
N SER A 398 -14.61 -23.16 10.15
CA SER A 398 -15.42 -23.70 11.25
C SER A 398 -14.85 -23.48 12.66
N ASP A 399 -13.57 -23.11 12.75
CA ASP A 399 -12.86 -22.92 14.01
C ASP A 399 -11.65 -21.97 13.85
N SER A 400 -10.97 -21.69 14.96
CA SER A 400 -9.79 -20.82 15.01
C SER A 400 -8.67 -21.31 14.09
N LEU A 401 -8.43 -22.62 14.00
CA LEU A 401 -7.36 -23.18 13.17
C LEU A 401 -7.69 -23.01 11.69
N GLN A 402 -8.90 -23.38 11.25
CA GLN A 402 -9.32 -23.21 9.86
C GLN A 402 -9.30 -21.73 9.45
N TYR A 403 -9.75 -20.81 10.31
CA TYR A 403 -9.65 -19.38 10.05
C TYR A 403 -8.20 -18.93 9.84
N ASN A 404 -7.30 -19.30 10.76
CA ASN A 404 -5.90 -18.94 10.67
C ASN A 404 -5.20 -19.57 9.44
N LEU A 405 -5.56 -20.80 9.06
CA LEU A 405 -5.06 -21.44 7.84
C LEU A 405 -5.58 -20.75 6.57
N THR A 406 -6.84 -20.29 6.57
CA THR A 406 -7.40 -19.48 5.48
C THR A 406 -6.69 -18.14 5.37
N VAL A 407 -6.39 -17.47 6.49
CA VAL A 407 -5.54 -16.26 6.50
C VAL A 407 -4.14 -16.57 5.96
N ALA A 408 -3.55 -17.72 6.30
CA ALA A 408 -2.25 -18.13 5.77
C ALA A 408 -2.26 -18.33 4.25
N LYS A 409 -3.29 -18.98 3.72
CA LYS A 409 -3.50 -19.10 2.27
C LYS A 409 -3.71 -17.74 1.59
N LEU A 410 -4.41 -16.82 2.26
CA LEU A 410 -4.63 -15.45 1.76
C LEU A 410 -3.31 -14.69 1.65
N VAL A 411 -2.47 -14.74 2.68
CA VAL A 411 -1.13 -14.11 2.64
C VAL A 411 -0.27 -14.77 1.58
N ALA A 412 -0.32 -16.10 1.42
CA ALA A 412 0.41 -16.80 0.36
C ALA A 412 0.08 -16.29 -1.06
N ARG A 413 -1.11 -15.70 -1.29
CA ARG A 413 -1.47 -15.10 -2.59
C ARG A 413 -0.64 -13.88 -2.97
N ILE A 414 0.08 -13.24 -2.03
CA ILE A 414 0.94 -12.09 -2.37
C ILE A 414 2.30 -12.52 -2.94
N GLN A 415 2.67 -13.81 -2.82
CA GLN A 415 3.90 -14.39 -3.41
C GLN A 415 5.16 -13.59 -3.05
N ASP A 416 5.31 -13.31 -1.77
CA ASP A 416 6.39 -12.52 -1.18
C ASP A 416 6.97 -13.28 0.01
N SER A 417 8.27 -13.58 0.00
CA SER A 417 8.93 -14.26 1.13
C SER A 417 9.05 -13.40 2.40
N HIS A 418 8.80 -12.07 2.33
CA HIS A 418 8.55 -11.26 3.54
C HIS A 418 7.11 -11.39 4.07
N GLY A 419 6.24 -12.12 3.37
CA GLY A 419 4.85 -12.39 3.69
C GLY A 419 4.65 -13.41 4.81
N PHE A 420 5.17 -13.16 6.02
CA PHE A 420 5.04 -14.09 7.14
C PHE A 420 4.04 -13.66 8.20
N ILE A 421 3.47 -14.65 8.88
CA ILE A 421 2.36 -14.48 9.83
C ILE A 421 2.82 -14.82 11.23
N ASN A 422 2.53 -13.92 12.17
CA ASN A 422 2.61 -14.20 13.59
C ASN A 422 1.21 -14.50 14.13
N SER A 423 0.97 -15.78 14.44
CA SER A 423 -0.26 -16.28 15.05
C SER A 423 0.08 -17.39 16.03
N LYS A 424 -0.48 -17.32 17.25
CA LYS A 424 -0.34 -18.37 18.25
C LYS A 424 -0.88 -19.72 17.76
N VAL A 425 -1.99 -19.68 17.02
CA VAL A 425 -2.68 -20.88 16.49
C VAL A 425 -1.83 -21.55 15.41
N LEU A 426 -1.32 -20.78 14.45
CA LEU A 426 -0.43 -21.32 13.40
C LEU A 426 0.89 -21.82 13.99
N ARG A 427 1.47 -21.10 14.96
CA ARG A 427 2.69 -21.53 15.66
C ARG A 427 2.51 -22.88 16.36
N GLN A 428 1.33 -23.13 16.94
CA GLN A 428 1.02 -24.43 17.54
C GLN A 428 0.79 -25.52 16.48
N TYR A 429 0.05 -25.20 15.41
CA TYR A 429 -0.21 -26.11 14.30
C TYR A 429 1.06 -26.59 13.59
N TYR A 430 1.98 -25.67 13.27
CA TYR A 430 3.25 -26.01 12.64
C TYR A 430 4.24 -26.69 13.59
N GLY A 431 4.04 -26.54 14.90
CA GLY A 431 4.95 -27.02 15.92
C GLY A 431 5.97 -25.97 16.38
N THR A 432 6.25 -25.98 17.68
CA THR A 432 7.10 -24.99 18.34
C THR A 432 8.57 -25.38 18.39
N HIS A 433 8.86 -26.68 18.31
CA HIS A 433 10.21 -27.23 18.43
C HIS A 433 10.48 -28.22 17.30
N MET A 434 11.76 -28.49 17.03
CA MET A 434 12.27 -29.45 16.06
C MET A 434 13.40 -30.29 16.68
N PRO A 435 13.72 -31.45 16.09
CA PRO A 435 14.95 -32.14 16.39
C PRO A 435 16.14 -31.29 15.93
N PRO A 436 17.30 -31.34 16.61
CA PRO A 436 18.47 -30.54 16.24
C PRO A 436 19.20 -31.20 15.05
N LEU A 437 18.54 -31.29 13.91
CA LEU A 437 19.06 -31.81 12.66
C LEU A 437 18.53 -30.95 11.49
N GLU A 438 19.33 -30.81 10.45
CA GLU A 438 18.99 -29.99 9.28
C GLU A 438 18.55 -30.89 8.12
N VAL A 439 17.44 -30.52 7.48
CA VAL A 439 16.96 -31.14 6.24
C VAL A 439 16.87 -30.06 5.17
N ARG A 440 17.40 -30.32 3.99
CA ARG A 440 17.33 -29.42 2.83
C ARG A 440 16.77 -30.13 1.61
N TRP A 441 16.24 -29.35 0.68
CA TRP A 441 15.85 -29.84 -0.65
C TRP A 441 17.09 -29.94 -1.54
N ILE A 442 17.52 -31.15 -1.87
CA ILE A 442 18.74 -31.39 -2.65
C ILE A 442 18.48 -32.49 -3.67
N GLY A 443 18.73 -32.23 -4.95
CA GLY A 443 18.57 -33.24 -6.00
C GLY A 443 17.15 -33.78 -6.13
N GLY A 444 16.14 -32.99 -5.76
CA GLY A 444 14.73 -33.40 -5.80
C GLY A 444 14.25 -34.18 -4.57
N GLU A 445 15.05 -34.25 -3.50
CA GLU A 445 14.76 -35.03 -2.31
C GLU A 445 14.89 -34.20 -1.02
N SER A 446 14.22 -34.61 0.06
CA SER A 446 14.41 -34.04 1.40
C SER A 446 15.57 -34.75 2.10
N VAL A 447 16.75 -34.15 2.09
CA VAL A 447 18.01 -34.78 2.52
C VAL A 447 18.48 -34.22 3.85
N ILE A 448 18.91 -35.10 4.77
CA ILE A 448 19.57 -34.70 6.01
C ILE A 448 20.96 -34.14 5.68
N THR A 449 21.15 -32.83 5.86
CA THR A 449 22.42 -32.14 5.57
C THR A 449 23.28 -31.94 6.81
N TYR A 450 22.69 -32.02 7.99
CA TYR A 450 23.42 -31.99 9.25
C TYR A 450 22.71 -32.81 10.33
N VAL A 451 23.49 -33.55 11.11
CA VAL A 451 23.04 -34.20 12.35
C VAL A 451 24.20 -34.20 13.35
N PRO A 452 24.01 -33.84 14.64
CA PRO A 452 25.03 -33.94 15.66
C PRO A 452 25.49 -35.39 15.85
N ASP A 453 26.80 -35.60 16.04
CA ASP A 453 27.40 -36.94 16.21
C ASP A 453 26.72 -37.79 17.29
N SER A 454 26.28 -37.16 18.38
CA SER A 454 25.58 -37.84 19.48
C SER A 454 24.23 -38.43 19.03
N ILE A 455 23.49 -37.70 18.20
CA ILE A 455 22.19 -38.12 17.67
C ILE A 455 22.38 -39.10 16.52
N ALA A 456 23.35 -38.84 15.64
CA ALA A 456 23.72 -39.70 14.52
C ALA A 456 24.03 -41.12 15.01
N LYS A 457 24.94 -41.26 15.97
CA LYS A 457 25.35 -42.56 16.54
C LYS A 457 24.21 -43.24 17.29
N LYS A 458 23.47 -42.50 18.13
CA LYS A 458 22.38 -43.07 18.95
C LYS A 458 21.24 -43.62 18.10
N ASN A 459 20.90 -42.95 17.01
CA ASN A 459 19.69 -43.24 16.22
C ASN A 459 20.01 -43.83 14.84
N GLY A 460 21.28 -44.10 14.54
CA GLY A 460 21.71 -44.62 13.25
C GLY A 460 21.39 -43.68 12.08
N ILE A 461 21.39 -42.37 12.29
CA ILE A 461 21.10 -41.35 11.26
C ILE A 461 22.42 -40.88 10.64
N ASN A 462 22.46 -40.76 9.32
CA ASN A 462 23.63 -40.29 8.58
C ASN A 462 23.31 -39.03 7.77
N VAL A 463 24.31 -38.16 7.62
CA VAL A 463 24.26 -37.09 6.62
C VAL A 463 24.12 -37.70 5.23
N GLY A 464 23.17 -37.20 4.45
CA GLY A 464 22.82 -37.71 3.12
C GLY A 464 21.75 -38.81 3.10
N ASP A 465 21.15 -39.16 4.25
CA ASP A 465 19.90 -39.93 4.29
C ASP A 465 18.73 -39.08 3.76
N ILE A 466 17.80 -39.71 3.06
CA ILE A 466 16.58 -39.09 2.54
C ILE A 466 15.43 -39.32 3.53
N VAL A 467 14.75 -38.25 3.93
CA VAL A 467 13.55 -38.32 4.77
C VAL A 467 12.36 -38.71 3.91
N VAL A 468 11.74 -39.85 4.20
CA VAL A 468 10.58 -40.40 3.45
C VAL A 468 9.27 -40.10 4.18
N ALA A 469 9.26 -40.13 5.51
CA ALA A 469 8.08 -39.81 6.32
C ALA A 469 8.45 -39.26 7.69
N VAL A 470 7.54 -38.48 8.28
CA VAL A 470 7.63 -37.90 9.63
C VAL A 470 6.30 -38.11 10.33
N ASP A 471 6.31 -38.71 11.53
CA ASP A 471 5.10 -38.94 12.35
C ASP A 471 3.95 -39.62 11.58
N ASN A 472 4.29 -40.64 10.78
CA ASN A 472 3.37 -41.38 9.90
C ASN A 472 2.79 -40.57 8.72
N GLU A 473 3.25 -39.34 8.49
CA GLU A 473 2.90 -38.53 7.31
C GLU A 473 4.01 -38.66 6.25
N GLU A 474 3.64 -38.99 5.02
CA GLU A 474 4.58 -39.00 3.89
C GLU A 474 5.18 -37.60 3.68
N ILE A 475 6.49 -37.52 3.45
CA ILE A 475 7.18 -36.24 3.38
C ILE A 475 6.67 -35.35 2.24
N ALA A 476 6.25 -35.93 1.11
CA ALA A 476 5.75 -35.17 -0.04
C ALA A 476 4.39 -34.54 0.28
N ALA A 477 3.49 -35.30 0.89
CA ALA A 477 2.20 -34.79 1.36
C ALA A 477 2.39 -33.66 2.39
N ARG A 478 3.32 -33.84 3.33
CA ARG A 478 3.67 -32.82 4.33
C ARG A 478 4.20 -31.54 3.70
N ARG A 479 5.12 -31.65 2.73
CA ARG A 479 5.64 -30.50 1.96
C ARG A 479 4.51 -29.76 1.24
N TYR A 480 3.68 -30.49 0.50
CA TYR A 480 2.58 -29.89 -0.26
C TYR A 480 1.60 -29.15 0.66
N ARG A 481 1.21 -29.76 1.79
CA ARG A 481 0.33 -29.15 2.79
C ARG A 481 0.91 -27.85 3.36
N LEU A 482 2.20 -27.82 3.68
CA LEU A 482 2.87 -26.62 4.20
C LEU A 482 3.02 -25.54 3.11
N LEU A 483 3.40 -25.88 1.88
CA LEU A 483 3.53 -24.90 0.80
C LEU A 483 2.26 -24.08 0.55
N GLN A 484 1.07 -24.63 0.82
CA GLN A 484 -0.20 -23.91 0.67
C GLN A 484 -0.36 -22.72 1.63
N THR A 485 0.43 -22.66 2.70
CA THR A 485 0.26 -21.70 3.80
C THR A 485 1.48 -20.78 4.00
N PHE A 486 2.45 -20.82 3.10
CA PHE A 486 3.64 -19.97 3.10
C PHE A 486 3.60 -19.05 1.88
N ALA A 487 3.86 -17.76 2.09
CA ALA A 487 4.14 -16.84 0.99
C ALA A 487 5.61 -16.96 0.62
N TYR A 488 5.89 -17.12 -0.68
CA TYR A 488 7.24 -17.28 -1.18
C TYR A 488 7.40 -16.57 -2.53
N SER A 489 8.53 -15.90 -2.71
CA SER A 489 8.83 -15.12 -3.92
C SER A 489 9.24 -16.00 -5.10
N THR A 490 9.93 -17.11 -4.81
CA THR A 490 10.52 -18.03 -5.79
C THR A 490 10.32 -19.49 -5.38
N PRO A 491 10.31 -20.47 -6.30
CA PRO A 491 10.19 -21.89 -5.93
C PRO A 491 11.25 -22.35 -4.92
N GLN A 492 12.51 -21.92 -5.07
CA GLN A 492 13.58 -22.28 -4.13
C GLN A 492 13.34 -21.71 -2.73
N SER A 493 12.80 -20.48 -2.61
CA SER A 493 12.43 -19.91 -1.31
C SER A 493 11.33 -20.70 -0.60
N GLY A 494 10.31 -21.14 -1.35
CA GLY A 494 9.26 -21.99 -0.80
C GLY A 494 9.82 -23.33 -0.28
N TRP A 495 10.79 -23.92 -0.99
CA TRP A 495 11.46 -25.13 -0.52
C TRP A 495 12.28 -24.88 0.74
N TRP A 496 13.07 -23.80 0.79
CA TRP A 496 13.82 -23.42 1.98
C TRP A 496 12.92 -23.27 3.20
N ASP A 497 11.86 -22.46 3.07
CA ASP A 497 10.92 -22.19 4.15
C ASP A 497 10.26 -23.48 4.64
N VAL A 498 9.67 -24.27 3.74
CA VAL A 498 8.96 -25.49 4.13
C VAL A 498 9.89 -26.52 4.78
N HIS A 499 11.12 -26.68 4.30
CA HIS A 499 12.07 -27.63 4.89
C HIS A 499 12.47 -27.25 6.33
N SER A 500 12.49 -25.96 6.67
CA SER A 500 12.70 -25.49 8.05
C SER A 500 11.54 -25.81 9.01
N TYR A 501 10.39 -26.27 8.49
CA TYR A 501 9.21 -26.66 9.28
C TYR A 501 8.88 -28.16 9.21
N LEU A 502 9.49 -28.93 8.29
CA LEU A 502 9.15 -30.33 8.06
C LEU A 502 9.17 -31.18 9.33
N LEU A 503 10.18 -30.99 10.18
CA LEU A 503 10.38 -31.82 11.37
C LEU A 503 9.75 -31.23 12.64
N ARG A 504 9.10 -30.07 12.55
CA ARG A 504 8.54 -29.40 13.72
C ARG A 504 7.36 -30.17 14.32
N GLY A 505 7.18 -29.98 15.63
CA GLY A 505 6.10 -30.57 16.42
C GLY A 505 6.04 -29.93 17.82
N LYS A 506 5.34 -30.59 18.75
CA LYS A 506 5.22 -30.12 20.14
C LYS A 506 6.59 -30.17 20.83
N ALA A 507 6.84 -29.21 21.73
CA ALA A 507 8.00 -29.23 22.62
C ALA A 507 8.15 -30.58 23.33
N ASN A 508 9.37 -31.13 23.35
CA ASN A 508 9.72 -32.40 24.00
C ASN A 508 8.97 -33.63 23.46
N SER A 509 8.31 -33.53 22.30
CA SER A 509 7.79 -34.70 21.61
C SER A 509 8.88 -35.40 20.80
N VAL A 510 8.64 -36.65 20.41
CA VAL A 510 9.55 -37.43 19.55
C VAL A 510 9.10 -37.30 18.10
N ALA A 511 10.03 -37.00 17.20
CA ALA A 511 9.84 -37.10 15.76
C ALA A 511 10.15 -38.54 15.32
N ASN A 512 9.16 -39.22 14.75
CA ASN A 512 9.35 -40.55 14.16
C ASN A 512 9.71 -40.39 12.68
N LEU A 513 10.96 -40.69 12.33
CA LEU A 513 11.51 -40.50 10.99
C LEU A 513 11.61 -41.84 10.28
N LYS A 514 11.06 -41.92 9.06
CA LYS A 514 11.38 -42.99 8.11
C LYS A 514 12.40 -42.47 7.12
N LEU A 515 13.57 -43.09 7.08
CA LEU A 515 14.73 -42.64 6.32
C LEU A 515 15.12 -43.68 5.27
N LYS A 516 15.52 -43.21 4.10
CA LYS A 516 16.14 -44.01 3.04
C LYS A 516 17.63 -43.69 2.98
N SER A 517 18.47 -44.68 3.22
CA SER A 517 19.93 -44.51 3.26
C SER A 517 20.57 -44.60 1.87
N ALA A 518 21.90 -44.46 1.82
CA ALA A 518 22.67 -44.46 0.57
C ALA A 518 22.61 -45.78 -0.22
N ASN A 519 22.31 -46.91 0.44
CA ASN A 519 22.16 -48.22 -0.21
C ASN A 519 20.69 -48.59 -0.46
N ASP A 520 19.80 -47.58 -0.50
CA ASP A 520 18.36 -47.70 -0.66
C ASP A 520 17.61 -48.46 0.46
N SER A 521 18.29 -48.85 1.54
CA SER A 521 17.62 -49.45 2.70
C SER A 521 16.79 -48.43 3.48
N ILE A 522 15.62 -48.87 3.94
CA ILE A 522 14.72 -48.10 4.79
C ILE A 522 15.04 -48.38 6.25
N LYS A 523 15.13 -47.31 7.05
CA LYS A 523 15.30 -47.38 8.50
C LYS A 523 14.39 -46.39 9.21
N GLU A 524 14.11 -46.67 10.47
CA GLU A 524 13.34 -45.80 11.35
C GLU A 524 14.26 -45.20 12.42
N ALA A 525 14.02 -43.93 12.75
CA ALA A 525 14.76 -43.22 13.77
C ALA A 525 13.82 -42.35 14.60
N GLN A 526 14.12 -42.23 15.89
CA GLN A 526 13.34 -41.44 16.84
C GLN A 526 14.21 -40.33 17.41
N VAL A 527 13.83 -39.07 17.18
CA VAL A 527 14.62 -37.93 17.66
C VAL A 527 13.73 -36.94 18.40
N GLU A 528 14.13 -36.58 19.61
CA GLU A 528 13.40 -35.61 20.42
C GLU A 528 13.44 -34.20 19.83
N ARG A 529 12.33 -33.47 19.95
CA ARG A 529 12.18 -32.08 19.54
C ARG A 529 12.54 -31.14 20.68
N THR A 530 13.82 -30.77 20.75
CA THR A 530 14.42 -30.06 21.89
C THR A 530 14.75 -28.60 21.62
N THR A 531 14.75 -28.15 20.36
CA THR A 531 15.14 -26.77 20.01
C THR A 531 14.06 -26.03 19.22
N THR A 532 13.96 -24.72 19.39
CA THR A 532 13.05 -23.84 18.64
C THR A 532 13.65 -23.36 17.31
N TYR A 533 14.99 -23.37 17.20
CA TYR A 533 15.77 -22.97 16.04
C TYR A 533 17.06 -23.79 15.98
N PHE A 534 17.46 -24.20 14.77
CA PHE A 534 18.68 -24.94 14.56
C PHE A 534 19.34 -24.48 13.26
N ALA A 535 20.60 -24.06 13.33
CA ALA A 535 21.41 -23.73 12.18
C ALA A 535 22.82 -24.31 12.38
N PRO A 536 23.30 -25.17 11.47
CA PRO A 536 24.63 -25.76 11.60
C PRO A 536 25.70 -24.69 11.38
N GLN A 537 26.74 -24.72 12.21
CA GLN A 537 27.87 -23.81 12.08
C GLN A 537 28.80 -24.25 10.94
N ARG A 538 29.22 -23.29 10.12
CA ARG A 538 30.25 -23.53 9.09
C ARG A 538 31.60 -23.82 9.74
N LYS A 539 32.36 -24.73 9.12
CA LYS A 539 33.72 -25.11 9.56
C LYS A 539 34.80 -24.14 9.09
N THR A 540 34.50 -23.28 8.11
CA THR A 540 35.41 -22.23 7.62
C THR A 540 35.65 -21.18 8.70
N PRO A 541 36.78 -20.45 8.67
CA PRO A 541 37.02 -19.31 9.57
C PRO A 541 36.04 -18.16 9.26
N VAL A 542 35.86 -17.22 10.20
CA VAL A 542 35.06 -15.99 9.92
C VAL A 542 35.72 -15.16 8.82
N PHE A 543 37.04 -15.01 8.88
CA PHE A 543 37.85 -14.50 7.78
C PHE A 543 39.26 -15.10 7.84
N GLY A 544 39.95 -15.14 6.71
CA GLY A 544 41.30 -15.72 6.64
C GLY A 544 41.82 -15.85 5.21
N ILE A 545 42.93 -16.58 5.07
CA ILE A 545 43.46 -17.02 3.78
C ILE A 545 43.29 -18.54 3.72
N LEU A 546 42.62 -19.02 2.67
CA LEU A 546 42.44 -20.45 2.40
C LEU A 546 43.78 -21.11 2.02
N PRO A 547 43.92 -22.44 2.16
CA PRO A 547 45.14 -23.17 1.78
C PRO A 547 45.64 -22.87 0.36
N GLU A 548 44.73 -22.53 -0.56
CA GLU A 548 45.02 -22.18 -1.96
C GLU A 548 45.57 -20.76 -2.15
N GLY A 549 45.64 -19.95 -1.08
CA GLY A 549 46.17 -18.58 -1.07
C GLY A 549 45.15 -17.50 -1.40
N PHE A 550 43.85 -17.80 -1.44
CA PHE A 550 42.78 -16.83 -1.65
C PHE A 550 42.21 -16.34 -0.31
N GLY A 551 41.81 -15.08 -0.24
CA GLY A 551 41.09 -14.56 0.92
C GLY A 551 39.71 -15.21 1.04
N TYR A 552 39.22 -15.35 2.26
CA TYR A 552 37.86 -15.79 2.56
C TYR A 552 37.27 -14.90 3.65
N ILE A 553 36.02 -14.50 3.49
CA ILE A 553 35.25 -13.75 4.50
C ILE A 553 33.84 -14.31 4.53
N ASP A 554 33.41 -14.76 5.70
CA ASP A 554 32.06 -15.21 5.99
C ASP A 554 31.19 -14.03 6.42
N LEU A 555 30.27 -13.60 5.56
CA LEU A 555 29.51 -12.38 5.80
C LEU A 555 28.30 -12.55 6.74
N GLU A 556 27.89 -13.79 7.04
CA GLU A 556 26.91 -14.08 8.10
C GLU A 556 27.55 -13.90 9.49
N ARG A 557 28.81 -14.30 9.64
CA ARG A 557 29.52 -14.28 10.93
C ARG A 557 30.38 -13.03 11.15
N LEU A 558 30.78 -12.32 10.09
CA LEU A 558 31.56 -11.09 10.18
C LEU A 558 30.76 -9.99 10.89
N THR A 559 31.37 -9.37 11.90
CA THR A 559 30.82 -8.19 12.59
C THR A 559 31.43 -6.90 12.03
N VAL A 560 30.77 -5.75 12.24
CA VAL A 560 31.21 -4.44 11.71
C VAL A 560 32.60 -4.05 12.24
N ASP A 561 32.89 -4.32 13.52
CA ASP A 561 34.17 -4.03 14.17
C ASP A 561 35.33 -4.90 13.63
N GLN A 562 35.03 -6.06 13.03
CA GLN A 562 36.03 -6.95 12.45
C GLN A 562 36.45 -6.57 11.02
N ILE A 563 35.77 -5.61 10.38
CA ILE A 563 35.99 -5.30 8.95
C ILE A 563 37.43 -4.87 8.68
N ASP A 564 38.02 -4.01 9.50
CA ASP A 564 39.40 -3.54 9.28
C ASP A 564 40.41 -4.68 9.38
N THR A 565 40.26 -5.56 10.38
CA THR A 565 41.11 -6.74 10.55
C THR A 565 40.92 -7.71 9.39
N ALA A 566 39.68 -8.02 8.99
CA ALA A 566 39.38 -8.90 7.87
C ALA A 566 39.99 -8.39 6.55
N MET A 567 39.83 -7.09 6.27
CA MET A 567 40.43 -6.45 5.10
C MET A 567 41.96 -6.54 5.13
N ASN A 568 42.59 -6.24 6.26
CA ASN A 568 44.04 -6.31 6.41
C ASN A 568 44.56 -7.75 6.23
N THR A 569 43.85 -8.76 6.71
CA THR A 569 44.19 -10.17 6.53
C THR A 569 44.23 -10.57 5.06
N ILE A 570 43.27 -10.12 4.25
CA ILE A 570 43.20 -10.50 2.82
C ILE A 570 44.01 -9.59 1.91
N ARG A 571 44.64 -8.53 2.42
CA ARG A 571 45.20 -7.39 1.64
C ARG A 571 46.03 -7.78 0.41
N ASN A 572 46.87 -8.80 0.54
CA ASN A 572 47.81 -9.21 -0.50
C ASN A 572 47.38 -10.46 -1.28
N THR A 573 46.15 -10.92 -1.06
CA THR A 573 45.62 -12.09 -1.78
C THR A 573 45.25 -11.72 -3.23
N PRO A 574 45.41 -12.62 -4.21
CA PRO A 574 45.09 -12.35 -5.60
C PRO A 574 43.56 -12.33 -5.87
N GLY A 575 42.78 -12.90 -4.96
CA GLY A 575 41.32 -12.87 -4.97
C GLY A 575 40.74 -13.25 -3.62
N VAL A 576 39.49 -12.87 -3.39
CA VAL A 576 38.72 -13.11 -2.17
C VAL A 576 37.39 -13.77 -2.50
N ILE A 577 36.97 -14.69 -1.63
CA ILE A 577 35.64 -15.30 -1.60
C ILE A 577 34.86 -14.67 -0.44
N LEU A 578 33.74 -14.04 -0.77
CA LEU A 578 32.78 -13.51 0.19
C LEU A 578 31.61 -14.49 0.31
N ASP A 579 31.41 -15.11 1.46
CA ASP A 579 30.35 -16.11 1.66
C ASP A 579 29.08 -15.44 2.18
N MET A 580 28.07 -15.27 1.31
CA MET A 580 26.76 -14.67 1.60
C MET A 580 25.65 -15.72 1.76
N ARG A 581 26.02 -17.00 2.01
CA ARG A 581 25.05 -18.09 2.22
C ARG A 581 24.45 -18.09 3.63
N GLY A 582 23.86 -16.94 4.02
CA GLY A 582 23.29 -16.64 5.33
C GLY A 582 22.85 -15.19 5.45
N TYR A 583 22.44 -14.77 6.64
CA TYR A 583 21.98 -13.39 6.90
C TYR A 583 23.09 -12.53 7.51
N PRO A 584 23.51 -11.42 6.88
CA PRO A 584 24.63 -10.63 7.36
C PRO A 584 24.29 -9.82 8.61
N GLN A 585 25.34 -9.27 9.25
CA GLN A 585 25.24 -8.43 10.45
C GLN A 585 25.38 -6.93 10.14
N GLY A 586 24.79 -6.47 9.03
CA GLY A 586 24.85 -5.06 8.62
C GLY A 586 26.20 -4.58 8.11
N THR A 587 27.07 -5.49 7.64
CA THR A 587 28.45 -5.17 7.24
C THR A 587 28.57 -4.50 5.86
N ALA A 588 27.53 -4.54 5.02
CA ALA A 588 27.56 -4.04 3.64
C ALA A 588 28.04 -2.58 3.51
N TRP A 589 27.49 -1.67 4.33
CA TRP A 589 27.77 -0.23 4.25
C TRP A 589 29.21 0.15 4.57
N SER A 590 29.89 -0.64 5.40
CA SER A 590 31.30 -0.42 5.76
C SER A 590 32.26 -1.26 4.92
N LEU A 591 31.81 -2.41 4.42
CA LEU A 591 32.63 -3.34 3.64
C LEU A 591 32.69 -2.94 2.15
N ALA A 592 31.55 -2.68 1.50
CA ALA A 592 31.50 -2.41 0.07
C ALA A 592 32.34 -1.20 -0.39
N PRO A 593 32.44 -0.08 0.37
CA PRO A 593 33.36 1.01 0.05
C PRO A 593 34.84 0.59 -0.08
N ARG A 594 35.24 -0.52 0.57
CA ARG A 594 36.59 -1.09 0.50
C ARG A 594 36.86 -1.84 -0.81
N PHE A 595 35.83 -2.11 -1.60
CA PHE A 595 35.91 -2.73 -2.92
C PHE A 595 35.55 -1.76 -4.04
N ALA A 596 34.93 -0.63 -3.70
CA ALA A 596 34.47 0.37 -4.65
C ALA A 596 35.61 0.99 -5.46
N LYS A 597 35.44 1.05 -6.79
CA LYS A 597 36.33 1.77 -7.72
C LYS A 597 36.07 3.28 -7.67
N ARG A 598 36.93 4.09 -8.34
CA ARG A 598 37.05 5.56 -8.26
C ARG A 598 35.77 6.43 -8.37
N GLN A 599 34.60 5.91 -8.73
CA GLN A 599 33.38 6.70 -8.92
C GLN A 599 32.24 6.16 -8.05
N THR A 600 31.37 7.06 -7.61
CA THR A 600 30.11 6.70 -6.94
C THR A 600 29.20 5.95 -7.91
N ALA A 601 28.71 4.78 -7.50
CA ALA A 601 27.79 3.97 -8.28
C ALA A 601 26.46 3.81 -7.54
N VAL A 602 25.34 3.84 -8.28
CA VAL A 602 24.03 3.53 -7.73
C VAL A 602 23.98 2.05 -7.40
N THR A 603 23.71 1.74 -6.14
CA THR A 603 23.61 0.39 -5.60
C THR A 603 22.23 -0.20 -5.78
N ALA A 604 21.20 0.57 -5.43
CA ALA A 604 19.83 0.12 -5.45
C ALA A 604 18.87 1.28 -5.70
N VAL A 605 17.79 0.99 -6.41
CA VAL A 605 16.67 1.91 -6.61
C VAL A 605 15.52 1.44 -5.73
N PHE A 606 15.08 2.30 -4.83
CA PHE A 606 13.93 2.05 -3.96
C PHE A 606 12.73 2.82 -4.47
N ARG A 607 11.58 2.14 -4.48
CA ARG A 607 10.28 2.74 -4.75
C ARG A 607 9.29 2.33 -3.68
N ARG A 608 8.36 3.20 -3.30
CA ARG A 608 7.16 2.79 -2.54
C ARG A 608 5.91 3.42 -3.13
N PRO A 609 4.75 2.77 -2.98
CA PRO A 609 3.47 3.41 -3.26
C PRO A 609 3.29 4.65 -2.40
N GLU A 610 2.85 5.74 -3.00
CA GLU A 610 2.50 6.98 -2.31
C GLU A 610 1.06 7.38 -2.63
N PRO A 611 0.04 6.58 -2.26
CA PRO A 611 -1.32 6.83 -2.73
C PRO A 611 -1.94 8.06 -2.07
N HIS A 612 -2.59 8.89 -2.89
CA HIS A 612 -3.35 10.09 -2.46
C HIS A 612 -4.85 9.99 -2.80
N SER A 613 -5.25 8.93 -3.51
CA SER A 613 -6.60 8.68 -3.99
C SER A 613 -6.82 7.17 -4.08
N PRO A 614 -8.08 6.69 -3.97
CA PRO A 614 -8.41 5.29 -4.26
C PRO A 614 -8.24 4.91 -5.74
N ASP A 615 -8.10 5.89 -6.64
CA ASP A 615 -7.78 5.64 -8.05
C ASP A 615 -6.35 5.08 -8.20
N THR A 616 -6.26 3.84 -8.66
CA THR A 616 -4.97 3.14 -8.85
C THR A 616 -4.45 3.20 -10.29
N THR A 617 -5.13 3.92 -11.19
CA THR A 617 -4.71 4.06 -12.60
C THR A 617 -3.53 5.03 -12.76
N ALA A 618 -3.47 6.08 -11.94
CA ALA A 618 -2.35 7.01 -11.86
C ALA A 618 -1.50 6.69 -10.62
N GLN A 619 -0.70 5.62 -10.69
CA GLN A 619 0.13 5.22 -9.55
C GLN A 619 1.17 6.29 -9.21
N THR A 620 1.00 6.91 -8.05
CA THR A 620 1.99 7.80 -7.45
C THR A 620 2.98 6.97 -6.63
N THR A 621 4.27 7.21 -6.88
CA THR A 621 5.36 6.48 -6.22
C THR A 621 6.43 7.45 -5.74
N TYR A 622 6.89 7.25 -4.50
CA TYR A 622 8.13 7.85 -4.04
C TYR A 622 9.31 7.01 -4.52
N GLN A 623 10.35 7.64 -5.05
CA GLN A 623 11.58 6.97 -5.49
C GLN A 623 12.82 7.64 -4.90
N PHE A 624 13.76 6.83 -4.42
CA PHE A 624 15.09 7.30 -4.06
C PHE A 624 16.15 6.26 -4.43
N HIS A 625 17.41 6.71 -4.48
CA HIS A 625 18.56 5.85 -4.81
C HIS A 625 19.50 5.76 -3.62
N GLN A 626 20.09 4.58 -3.46
CA GLN A 626 21.26 4.40 -2.61
C GLN A 626 22.48 4.17 -3.48
N SER A 627 23.64 4.60 -2.99
CA SER A 627 24.89 4.55 -3.73
C SER A 627 26.05 4.11 -2.85
N VAL A 628 27.12 3.65 -3.48
CA VAL A 628 28.40 3.34 -2.85
C VAL A 628 29.50 4.16 -3.48
N SER A 629 30.39 4.70 -2.65
CA SER A 629 31.60 5.42 -3.06
C SER A 629 32.83 4.75 -2.44
N PRO A 630 34.04 4.88 -3.03
CA PRO A 630 35.28 4.49 -2.38
C PRO A 630 35.41 5.06 -0.98
N GLY A 631 35.79 4.21 -0.04
CA GLY A 631 36.00 4.60 1.34
C GLY A 631 36.99 3.70 2.06
N GLY A 632 37.37 4.12 3.26
CA GLY A 632 38.34 3.42 4.11
C GLY A 632 39.81 3.61 3.69
N PRO A 633 40.75 3.02 4.46
CA PRO A 633 42.19 3.29 4.32
C PRO A 633 42.81 2.87 2.98
N TRP A 634 42.22 1.89 2.30
CA TRP A 634 42.65 1.38 1.00
C TRP A 634 41.55 0.52 0.37
N GLN A 635 41.62 0.33 -0.95
CA GLN A 635 40.65 -0.45 -1.74
C GLN A 635 41.27 -1.77 -2.22
N TYR A 636 40.53 -2.86 -2.09
CA TYR A 636 40.93 -4.17 -2.57
C TYR A 636 40.77 -4.28 -4.08
N THR A 637 41.82 -4.71 -4.77
CA THR A 637 41.89 -4.75 -6.25
C THR A 637 42.00 -6.17 -6.81
N GLY A 638 42.10 -7.18 -5.95
CA GLY A 638 42.06 -8.59 -6.35
C GLY A 638 40.68 -9.00 -6.90
N LYS A 639 40.58 -10.22 -7.41
CA LYS A 639 39.29 -10.74 -7.91
C LYS A 639 38.32 -11.03 -6.77
N VAL A 640 37.05 -10.70 -6.96
CA VAL A 640 36.02 -10.86 -5.94
C VAL A 640 35.00 -11.88 -6.42
N VAL A 641 34.80 -12.92 -5.62
CA VAL A 641 33.76 -13.93 -5.81
C VAL A 641 32.82 -13.86 -4.62
N MET A 642 31.51 -13.96 -4.86
CA MET A 642 30.52 -14.06 -3.79
C MET A 642 29.73 -15.36 -3.89
N LEU A 643 29.66 -16.11 -2.80
CA LEU A 643 28.85 -17.32 -2.71
C LEU A 643 27.43 -16.94 -2.30
N ILE A 644 26.42 -17.39 -3.06
CA ILE A 644 25.00 -17.13 -2.79
C ILE A 644 24.18 -18.42 -2.85
N ASP A 645 23.11 -18.47 -2.07
CA ASP A 645 22.12 -19.55 -2.12
C ASP A 645 20.76 -19.09 -1.59
N GLU A 646 19.82 -20.02 -1.47
CA GLU A 646 18.45 -19.78 -1.02
C GLU A 646 18.34 -19.35 0.46
N LYS A 647 19.45 -19.15 1.18
CA LYS A 647 19.43 -18.56 2.54
C LYS A 647 19.60 -17.04 2.54
N ALA A 648 20.01 -16.47 1.41
CA ALA A 648 20.17 -15.03 1.28
C ALA A 648 18.82 -14.35 0.94
N ILE A 649 18.35 -13.49 1.85
CA ILE A 649 17.13 -12.67 1.71
C ILE A 649 17.42 -11.25 2.21
N SER A 650 16.65 -10.26 1.75
CA SER A 650 16.59 -8.93 2.36
C SER A 650 17.97 -8.27 2.44
N GLN A 651 18.51 -8.03 3.64
CA GLN A 651 19.84 -7.44 3.81
C GLN A 651 20.94 -8.25 3.11
N ALA A 652 20.82 -9.58 3.00
CA ALA A 652 21.79 -10.40 2.27
C ALA A 652 21.79 -10.05 0.77
N GLU A 653 20.60 -9.96 0.15
CA GLU A 653 20.47 -9.56 -1.25
C GLU A 653 20.88 -8.10 -1.45
N HIS A 654 20.60 -7.25 -0.46
CA HIS A 654 21.07 -5.86 -0.47
C HIS A 654 22.60 -5.75 -0.41
N THR A 655 23.26 -6.65 0.32
CA THR A 655 24.73 -6.75 0.35
C THR A 655 25.27 -7.17 -1.02
N CYS A 656 24.61 -8.08 -1.72
CA CYS A 656 24.96 -8.43 -3.10
C CYS A 656 24.86 -7.21 -4.03
N LEU A 657 23.79 -6.41 -3.94
CA LEU A 657 23.65 -5.17 -4.73
C LEU A 657 24.79 -4.18 -4.44
N TYR A 658 25.16 -4.02 -3.17
CA TYR A 658 26.29 -3.16 -2.78
C TYR A 658 27.61 -3.63 -3.42
N MET A 659 27.85 -4.94 -3.46
CA MET A 659 29.05 -5.52 -4.06
C MET A 659 29.03 -5.49 -5.59
N GLU A 660 27.86 -5.71 -6.21
CA GLU A 660 27.63 -5.57 -7.66
C GLU A 660 27.95 -4.14 -8.13
N ALA A 661 27.55 -3.13 -7.36
CA ALA A 661 27.85 -1.74 -7.67
C ALA A 661 29.31 -1.34 -7.35
N ALA A 662 29.90 -1.91 -6.30
CA ALA A 662 31.25 -1.56 -5.90
C ALA A 662 32.33 -2.13 -6.85
N THR A 663 32.17 -3.36 -7.34
CA THR A 663 33.23 -4.07 -8.06
C THR A 663 32.69 -5.07 -9.08
N ASP A 664 33.60 -5.59 -9.92
CA ASP A 664 33.36 -6.70 -10.85
C ASP A 664 33.34 -8.02 -10.07
N VAL A 665 32.25 -8.24 -9.32
CA VAL A 665 32.01 -9.45 -8.51
C VAL A 665 31.44 -10.57 -9.38
N THR A 666 31.89 -11.81 -9.15
CA THR A 666 31.28 -13.01 -9.73
C THR A 666 30.46 -13.75 -8.68
N PHE A 667 29.16 -13.88 -8.88
CA PHE A 667 28.26 -14.66 -8.03
C PHE A 667 28.30 -16.15 -8.41
N ILE A 668 28.49 -17.03 -7.41
CA ILE A 668 28.59 -18.48 -7.61
C ILE A 668 27.67 -19.18 -6.61
N GLY A 669 26.86 -20.13 -7.10
CA GLY A 669 25.97 -20.93 -6.26
C GLY A 669 24.57 -21.04 -6.83
N MET A 670 23.56 -20.79 -6.00
CA MET A 670 22.14 -20.84 -6.37
C MET A 670 21.50 -19.45 -6.25
N PRO A 671 20.41 -19.17 -6.98
CA PRO A 671 19.71 -17.91 -6.83
C PRO A 671 19.27 -17.67 -5.38
N THR A 672 19.31 -16.41 -4.96
CA THR A 672 18.82 -15.99 -3.64
C THR A 672 17.29 -16.04 -3.56
N ILE A 673 16.71 -15.68 -2.41
CA ILE A 673 15.27 -15.81 -2.15
C ILE A 673 14.41 -14.97 -3.11
N GLY A 674 14.85 -13.76 -3.47
CA GLY A 674 14.08 -12.82 -4.28
C GLY A 674 13.07 -12.01 -3.47
N ALA A 675 13.45 -11.56 -2.27
CA ALA A 675 12.63 -10.71 -1.41
C ALA A 675 13.50 -9.68 -0.68
N ASN A 676 13.49 -8.45 -1.19
CA ASN A 676 14.22 -7.33 -0.62
C ASN A 676 13.29 -6.11 -0.50
N GLY A 677 13.64 -5.20 0.39
CA GLY A 677 12.81 -4.06 0.78
C GLY A 677 12.39 -4.14 2.23
N ASP A 678 12.27 -2.98 2.85
CA ASP A 678 11.85 -2.88 4.23
C ASP A 678 10.45 -3.45 4.42
N ILE A 679 10.27 -4.19 5.50
CA ILE A 679 8.97 -4.77 5.83
C ILE A 679 8.09 -3.74 6.54
N THR A 680 6.80 -3.85 6.28
CA THR A 680 5.74 -3.22 7.06
C THR A 680 4.75 -4.30 7.51
N SER A 681 3.84 -3.94 8.41
CA SER A 681 2.97 -4.91 9.07
C SER A 681 1.56 -4.40 9.26
N THR A 682 0.58 -5.31 9.11
CA THR A 682 -0.82 -5.06 9.47
C THR A 682 -1.27 -6.04 10.55
N VAL A 683 -2.36 -5.71 11.24
CA VAL A 683 -2.98 -6.56 12.25
C VAL A 683 -4.43 -6.88 11.86
N LEU A 684 -4.82 -8.14 12.01
CA LEU A 684 -6.15 -8.65 11.71
C LEU A 684 -6.86 -9.15 12.97
N PRO A 685 -8.21 -9.19 12.97
CA PRO A 685 -9.00 -9.79 14.03
C PRO A 685 -8.50 -11.19 14.47
N GLY A 686 -8.49 -11.42 15.78
CA GLY A 686 -7.89 -12.60 16.41
C GLY A 686 -6.40 -12.44 16.75
N GLY A 687 -5.90 -11.20 16.77
CA GLY A 687 -4.52 -10.90 17.16
C GLY A 687 -3.48 -11.42 16.18
N ILE A 688 -3.82 -11.51 14.89
CA ILE A 688 -2.91 -12.00 13.85
C ILE A 688 -2.11 -10.82 13.31
N THR A 689 -0.78 -10.90 13.33
CA THR A 689 0.09 -9.92 12.68
C THR A 689 0.64 -10.48 11.38
N ILE A 690 0.62 -9.70 10.31
CA ILE A 690 1.12 -10.08 8.99
C ILE A 690 2.17 -9.06 8.57
N ASN A 691 3.35 -9.54 8.17
CA ASN A 691 4.39 -8.73 7.55
C ASN A 691 4.33 -8.89 6.03
N PHE A 692 4.79 -7.87 5.31
CA PHE A 692 4.96 -7.90 3.86
C PHE A 692 5.94 -6.80 3.42
N THR A 693 6.46 -6.91 2.21
CA THR A 693 7.40 -5.92 1.66
C THR A 693 6.72 -4.57 1.39
N GLY A 694 7.29 -3.48 1.91
CA GLY A 694 6.81 -2.11 1.70
C GLY A 694 7.57 -1.30 0.65
N HIS A 695 8.76 -1.75 0.22
CA HIS A 695 9.57 -1.12 -0.83
C HIS A 695 9.77 -2.04 -2.04
N ASP A 696 9.58 -1.51 -3.25
CA ASP A 696 10.16 -2.09 -4.46
C ASP A 696 11.65 -1.77 -4.52
N VAL A 697 12.49 -2.77 -4.23
CA VAL A 697 13.95 -2.69 -4.37
C VAL A 697 14.41 -3.33 -5.67
N ARG A 698 15.19 -2.57 -6.43
CA ARG A 698 15.76 -2.97 -7.73
C ARG A 698 17.28 -2.88 -7.71
N HIS A 699 17.90 -3.57 -8.66
CA HIS A 699 19.32 -3.36 -8.97
C HIS A 699 19.60 -1.88 -9.28
N GLY A 700 20.88 -1.47 -9.17
CA GLY A 700 21.28 -0.08 -9.45
C GLY A 700 20.95 0.40 -10.86
N ASP A 701 20.82 -0.51 -11.82
CA ASP A 701 20.41 -0.25 -13.21
C ASP A 701 18.88 -0.34 -13.44
N GLY A 702 18.11 -0.63 -12.39
CA GLY A 702 16.65 -0.75 -12.45
C GLY A 702 16.11 -2.14 -12.79
N ARG A 703 16.96 -3.16 -12.96
CA ARG A 703 16.50 -4.56 -13.11
C ARG A 703 15.72 -5.02 -11.87
N GLN A 704 14.74 -5.90 -12.11
CA GLN A 704 13.90 -6.50 -11.07
C GLN A 704 14.72 -7.45 -10.18
N LEU A 705 14.47 -7.39 -8.87
CA LEU A 705 15.00 -8.35 -7.88
C LEU A 705 13.89 -9.23 -7.31
N GLN A 706 12.75 -8.65 -6.93
CA GLN A 706 11.62 -9.39 -6.36
C GLN A 706 11.19 -10.55 -7.28
N ARG A 707 10.91 -11.71 -6.69
CA ARG A 707 10.53 -12.96 -7.39
C ARG A 707 11.59 -13.53 -8.35
N LEU A 708 12.80 -13.00 -8.33
CA LEU A 708 13.95 -13.54 -9.07
C LEU A 708 15.09 -13.88 -8.12
N GLY A 709 15.45 -12.92 -7.26
CA GLY A 709 16.68 -12.94 -6.49
C GLY A 709 17.89 -12.57 -7.34
N ILE A 710 19.04 -12.41 -6.67
CA ILE A 710 20.34 -12.30 -7.31
C ILE A 710 20.63 -13.62 -8.02
N GLN A 711 20.85 -13.54 -9.33
CA GLN A 711 21.19 -14.71 -10.14
C GLN A 711 22.69 -14.98 -10.06
N PRO A 712 23.11 -16.26 -9.95
CA PRO A 712 24.52 -16.60 -10.00
C PRO A 712 25.03 -16.49 -11.44
N ASP A 713 26.22 -15.91 -11.62
CA ASP A 713 26.95 -15.96 -12.90
C ASP A 713 27.39 -17.40 -13.22
N ILE A 714 27.72 -18.16 -12.18
CA ILE A 714 28.06 -19.58 -12.26
C ILE A 714 27.13 -20.35 -11.34
N ARG A 715 26.11 -20.97 -11.93
CA ARG A 715 25.20 -21.84 -11.19
C ARG A 715 25.89 -23.15 -10.78
N ILE A 716 25.78 -23.50 -9.50
CA ILE A 716 26.22 -24.77 -8.94
C ILE A 716 25.31 -25.15 -7.76
N GLU A 717 24.79 -26.37 -7.77
CA GLU A 717 23.89 -26.90 -6.74
C GLU A 717 24.59 -28.03 -5.98
N PRO A 718 24.44 -28.12 -4.65
CA PRO A 718 24.93 -29.27 -3.91
C PRO A 718 24.31 -30.58 -4.42
N THR A 719 25.09 -31.65 -4.41
CA THR A 719 24.65 -33.01 -4.75
C THR A 719 24.50 -33.84 -3.48
N ILE A 720 23.61 -34.85 -3.51
CA ILE A 720 23.47 -35.80 -2.40
C ILE A 720 24.80 -36.52 -2.14
N GLU A 721 25.55 -36.84 -3.20
CA GLU A 721 26.88 -37.44 -3.08
C GLU A 721 27.90 -36.49 -2.43
N GLY A 722 27.91 -35.21 -2.82
CA GLY A 722 28.73 -34.17 -2.21
C GLY A 722 28.44 -34.03 -0.72
N VAL A 723 27.16 -33.97 -0.34
CA VAL A 723 26.69 -33.93 1.05
C VAL A 723 27.19 -35.15 1.84
N ARG A 724 27.05 -36.36 1.30
CA ARG A 724 27.55 -37.61 1.93
C ARG A 724 29.06 -37.59 2.13
N LYS A 725 29.81 -36.97 1.22
CA LYS A 725 31.27 -36.82 1.29
C LYS A 725 31.73 -35.62 2.13
N GLY A 726 30.80 -34.84 2.67
CA GLY A 726 31.11 -33.62 3.44
C GLY A 726 31.78 -32.53 2.60
N LYS A 727 31.52 -32.50 1.29
CA LYS A 727 32.06 -31.49 0.37
C LYS A 727 31.19 -30.24 0.33
N ASP A 728 31.84 -29.08 0.22
CA ASP A 728 31.20 -27.81 -0.10
C ASP A 728 31.43 -27.51 -1.58
N GLU A 729 30.59 -28.07 -2.45
CA GLU A 729 30.75 -27.98 -3.91
C GLU A 729 30.65 -26.55 -4.44
N ILE A 730 29.95 -25.66 -3.71
CA ILE A 730 29.85 -24.23 -4.07
C ILE A 730 31.19 -23.54 -3.80
N LEU A 731 31.79 -23.76 -2.62
CA LEU A 731 33.10 -23.22 -2.27
C LEU A 731 34.21 -23.80 -3.16
N ASP A 732 34.21 -25.10 -3.40
CA ASP A 732 35.15 -25.78 -4.30
C ASP A 732 35.10 -25.14 -5.71
N ARG A 733 33.89 -24.89 -6.22
CA ARG A 733 33.70 -24.28 -7.54
C ARG A 733 34.24 -22.85 -7.63
N ALA A 734 34.17 -22.09 -6.53
CA ALA A 734 34.72 -20.74 -6.44
C ALA A 734 36.24 -20.74 -6.39
N ILE A 735 36.84 -21.65 -5.63
CA ILE A 735 38.29 -21.86 -5.60
C ILE A 735 38.81 -22.22 -7.01
N ASP A 736 38.14 -23.14 -7.70
CA ASP A 736 38.49 -23.55 -9.06
C ASP A 736 38.38 -22.41 -10.07
N PHE A 737 37.38 -21.55 -9.93
CA PHE A 737 37.23 -20.35 -10.76
C PHE A 737 38.43 -19.40 -10.58
N LEU A 738 38.80 -19.10 -9.33
CA LEU A 738 39.93 -18.22 -9.03
C LEU A 738 41.26 -18.80 -9.51
N LYS A 739 41.48 -20.12 -9.39
CA LYS A 739 42.67 -20.80 -9.93
C LYS A 739 42.81 -20.63 -11.44
N LYS A 740 41.71 -20.81 -12.20
CA LYS A 740 41.70 -20.67 -13.67
C LYS A 740 41.98 -19.24 -14.15
N ILE A 741 41.59 -18.23 -13.37
CA ILE A 741 41.91 -16.83 -13.69
C ILE A 741 43.38 -16.54 -13.39
N LYS A 742 43.90 -17.05 -12.26
CA LYS A 742 45.31 -16.87 -11.88
C LYS A 742 46.25 -17.49 -12.92
N SER A 743 45.91 -18.62 -13.52
CA SER A 743 46.75 -19.27 -14.55
C SER A 743 46.75 -18.59 -15.93
N LYS A 744 45.89 -17.59 -16.15
CA LYS A 744 45.79 -16.83 -17.42
C LYS A 744 46.48 -15.46 -17.37
N LYS A 745 46.96 -15.04 -16.20
CA LYS A 745 47.80 -13.86 -15.99
C LYS A 745 49.23 -14.31 -15.74
#